data_AF-A0A219AGN5-F1
#
_entry.id   AF-A0A219AGN5-F1
#
_cell.length_a   1.000
_cell.length_b   1.000
_cell.length_c   1.000
_cell.angle_alpha   90.00
_cell.angle_beta   90.00
_cell.angle_gamma   90.00
#
_symmetry.space_group_name_H-M   'P 1'
#
loop_
_entity.id
_entity.type
_entity.pdbx_description
1 polymer ?
#
loop_
_entity_poly.entity_id
_entity_poly.type
_entity_poly.pdbx_seq_one_letter_code
_entity_poly.pdbx_strand_id
1 'polypeptide(L)'
;MHITKDQLEELEFPELLAEIAPFAYSAKTAYKITQLRPFSIDEAELSLRKVAEFLSSFESDNAIPFSEYEDIEEELKLMVIENFRLENAAFIRIKSLTEQIGRLQKFFPVYGDLFQNLNNDISGLEYRKEIIDKIDKVFNRFAEVKSEASPVLKTLRTAISQARKAIQENFNRTLTALSSTDFLDDIRESIIDDQRVLAVKSGYKKRVPGRVLGVSKTGSITYIQPESVVKHQFKLREDIEEEKKEVDKILRKLTAEIAEFQPQLSDYQTYIFDLDLTRAKAKFAENIGGILPKINRHKTLRLVNAYHPLLLLRNREEKKQIFPQTFTLTEHNRILCISGPNAGGKSITLKTVGLLQLMIQSGILVPVHPKSEMFFFDRIMTDIGDNQSIENHLSTYSSRLKKMSGIIREADENTLLLIDEFGTGSDPELGGALAESFLEFFYKKKSFAIITTHYTNIKLVVEQLPNAQNAAMLFDEKTLEPLYKLEVGQAGSSFTFEVAQKNKIPNFIINSAKKKVEHDIVNLDKTIVKLQQEKFEVEKLKSNLTEQKESTQNKKENLEKLNEQLQQKLFNFQKLYEEEHRKLQFGNKIEGFIDSYVKGKSRKDVVKDFVKILEQEKFRKLGSDKDETKKLQVVKRKITQQLKKENVQEKIAKTNEKLEDKRAKERAVWLKVGQRVRILGSTSVGTIEKIDKNQKVTVNYGMFKTQISADELERI
;
A
#
# COMPACT_ATOMS: atom_id res chain seq x y z
N MET A 1 -3.47 -10.32 -16.84
CA MET A 1 -3.29 -11.48 -15.93
C MET A 1 -4.32 -12.56 -16.28
N HIS A 2 -3.92 -13.82 -16.34
CA HIS A 2 -4.85 -14.94 -16.50
C HIS A 2 -5.34 -15.42 -15.14
N ILE A 3 -6.65 -15.31 -14.91
CA ILE A 3 -7.33 -15.83 -13.73
C ILE A 3 -8.77 -16.21 -14.09
N THR A 4 -9.25 -17.35 -13.60
CA THR A 4 -10.61 -17.84 -13.84
C THR A 4 -11.61 -17.23 -12.86
N LYS A 5 -12.91 -17.37 -13.13
CA LYS A 5 -13.96 -16.93 -12.20
C LYS A 5 -13.89 -17.70 -10.88
N ASP A 6 -13.74 -19.02 -10.95
CA ASP A 6 -13.60 -19.89 -9.78
C ASP A 6 -12.43 -19.47 -8.88
N GLN A 7 -11.28 -19.10 -9.46
CA GLN A 7 -10.12 -18.62 -8.70
C GLN A 7 -10.38 -17.28 -7.97
N LEU A 8 -11.22 -16.41 -8.54
CA LEU A 8 -11.64 -15.17 -7.85
C LEU A 8 -12.57 -15.46 -6.68
N GLU A 9 -13.49 -16.41 -6.84
CA GLU A 9 -14.41 -16.84 -5.77
C GLU A 9 -13.63 -17.54 -4.63
N GLU A 10 -12.68 -18.42 -4.96
CA GLU A 10 -11.80 -19.07 -3.96
C GLU A 10 -10.99 -18.07 -3.13
N LEU A 11 -10.63 -16.93 -3.72
CA LEU A 11 -9.87 -15.85 -3.07
C LEU A 11 -10.75 -14.75 -2.47
N GLU A 12 -12.07 -14.90 -2.49
CA GLU A 12 -13.04 -13.96 -1.93
C GLU A 12 -12.97 -12.55 -2.55
N PHE A 13 -12.55 -12.48 -3.82
CA PHE A 13 -12.41 -11.20 -4.52
C PHE A 13 -13.76 -10.52 -4.81
N PRO A 14 -14.84 -11.23 -5.24
CA PRO A 14 -16.15 -10.63 -5.39
C PRO A 14 -16.69 -10.00 -4.10
N GLU A 15 -16.46 -10.64 -2.95
CA GLU A 15 -16.82 -10.14 -1.63
C GLU A 15 -16.05 -8.86 -1.30
N LEU A 16 -14.75 -8.82 -1.60
CA LEU A 16 -13.96 -7.59 -1.48
C LEU A 16 -14.53 -6.45 -2.35
N LEU A 17 -14.90 -6.73 -3.60
CA LEU A 17 -15.49 -5.71 -4.48
C LEU A 17 -16.86 -5.23 -3.97
N ALA A 18 -17.64 -6.11 -3.35
CA ALA A 18 -18.91 -5.76 -2.72
C ALA A 18 -18.73 -4.81 -1.52
N GLU A 19 -17.61 -4.89 -0.79
CA GLU A 19 -17.26 -3.92 0.27
C GLU A 19 -16.83 -2.55 -0.29
N ILE A 20 -16.35 -2.50 -1.55
CA ILE A 20 -15.92 -1.24 -2.19
C ILE A 20 -17.11 -0.52 -2.85
N ALA A 21 -18.06 -1.26 -3.42
CA ALA A 21 -19.17 -0.71 -4.21
C ALA A 21 -20.03 0.35 -3.47
N PRO A 22 -20.32 0.23 -2.16
CA PRO A 22 -21.06 1.25 -1.40
C PRO A 22 -20.36 2.60 -1.31
N PHE A 23 -19.04 2.65 -1.54
CA PHE A 23 -18.31 3.91 -1.58
C PHE A 23 -18.42 4.65 -2.90
N ALA A 24 -19.10 4.13 -3.93
CA ALA A 24 -19.33 4.87 -5.18
C ALA A 24 -20.51 5.83 -5.06
N TYR A 25 -20.45 6.98 -5.74
CA TYR A 25 -21.59 7.91 -5.78
C TYR A 25 -22.66 7.49 -6.79
N SER A 26 -22.28 6.85 -7.90
CA SER A 26 -23.22 6.37 -8.91
C SER A 26 -23.40 4.85 -8.86
N ALA A 27 -24.63 4.38 -9.11
CA ALA A 27 -24.93 2.96 -9.30
C ALA A 27 -24.12 2.33 -10.46
N LYS A 28 -23.80 3.10 -11.50
CA LYS A 28 -22.96 2.65 -12.63
C LYS A 28 -21.53 2.39 -12.17
N THR A 29 -20.97 3.28 -11.34
CA THR A 29 -19.64 3.10 -10.75
C THR A 29 -19.63 1.92 -9.79
N ALA A 30 -20.66 1.78 -8.93
CA ALA A 30 -20.82 0.63 -8.05
C ALA A 30 -20.82 -0.69 -8.84
N TYR A 31 -21.59 -0.75 -9.93
CA TYR A 31 -21.59 -1.92 -10.82
C TYR A 31 -20.21 -2.17 -11.46
N LYS A 32 -19.54 -1.12 -11.98
CA LYS A 32 -18.19 -1.22 -12.55
C LYS A 32 -17.19 -1.77 -11.53
N ILE A 33 -17.30 -1.39 -10.25
CA ILE A 33 -16.50 -1.94 -9.15
C ILE A 33 -16.72 -3.45 -9.01
N THR A 34 -17.97 -3.92 -8.96
CA THR A 34 -18.27 -5.37 -8.84
C THR A 34 -17.77 -6.21 -10.01
N GLN A 35 -17.54 -5.58 -11.17
CA GLN A 35 -17.05 -6.24 -12.38
C GLN A 35 -15.53 -6.07 -12.57
N LEU A 36 -14.82 -5.47 -11.62
CA LEU A 36 -13.38 -5.27 -11.73
C LEU A 36 -12.66 -6.61 -11.94
N ARG A 37 -11.68 -6.56 -12.84
CA ARG A 37 -10.75 -7.65 -13.12
C ARG A 37 -9.33 -7.10 -13.06
N PRO A 38 -8.34 -7.95 -12.77
CA PRO A 38 -6.94 -7.57 -12.84
C PRO A 38 -6.57 -6.97 -14.20
N PHE A 39 -5.98 -5.78 -14.18
CA PHE A 39 -5.58 -5.03 -15.36
C PHE A 39 -4.27 -5.54 -15.98
N SER A 40 -3.85 -4.92 -17.08
CA SER A 40 -2.46 -5.02 -17.52
C SER A 40 -1.52 -4.37 -16.49
N ILE A 41 -0.23 -4.72 -16.53
CA ILE A 41 0.77 -4.23 -15.57
C ILE A 41 0.82 -2.69 -15.52
N ASP A 42 0.86 -2.04 -16.68
CA ASP A 42 1.02 -0.59 -16.75
C ASP A 42 -0.28 0.13 -16.31
N GLU A 43 -1.45 -0.40 -16.66
CA GLU A 43 -2.75 0.11 -16.19
C GLU A 43 -2.93 -0.07 -14.68
N ALA A 44 -2.52 -1.21 -14.13
CA ALA A 44 -2.56 -1.47 -12.69
C ALA A 44 -1.68 -0.48 -11.94
N GLU A 45 -0.44 -0.27 -12.40
CA GLU A 45 0.49 0.67 -11.78
C GLU A 45 -0.04 2.12 -11.84
N LEU A 46 -0.58 2.54 -12.97
CA LEU A 46 -1.20 3.86 -13.11
C LEU A 46 -2.43 4.01 -12.20
N SER A 47 -3.31 3.00 -12.15
CA SER A 47 -4.49 3.01 -11.29
C SER A 47 -4.11 3.07 -9.82
N LEU A 48 -3.11 2.30 -9.38
CA LEU A 48 -2.59 2.34 -8.02
C LEU A 48 -2.06 3.72 -7.63
N ARG A 49 -1.29 4.35 -8.51
CA ARG A 49 -0.78 5.71 -8.28
C ARG A 49 -1.90 6.73 -8.14
N LYS A 50 -2.91 6.69 -9.03
CA LYS A 50 -4.09 7.57 -8.95
C LYS A 50 -4.86 7.38 -7.64
N VAL A 51 -5.05 6.13 -7.20
CA VAL A 51 -5.73 5.84 -5.93
C VAL A 51 -4.90 6.31 -4.73
N ALA A 52 -3.56 6.16 -4.77
CA ALA A 52 -2.67 6.67 -3.73
C ALA A 52 -2.66 8.21 -3.66
N GLU A 53 -2.63 8.88 -4.81
CA GLU A 53 -2.79 10.33 -4.91
C GLU A 53 -4.12 10.77 -4.29
N PHE A 54 -5.23 10.14 -4.68
CA PHE A 54 -6.54 10.47 -4.12
C PHE A 54 -6.60 10.20 -2.60
N LEU A 55 -6.05 9.08 -2.12
CA LEU A 55 -5.99 8.76 -0.69
C LEU A 55 -5.26 9.86 0.10
N SER A 56 -4.13 10.35 -0.41
CA SER A 56 -3.37 11.44 0.25
C SER A 56 -4.15 12.74 0.40
N SER A 57 -5.19 12.96 -0.42
CA SER A 57 -6.09 14.11 -0.30
C SER A 57 -7.01 14.03 0.92
N PHE A 58 -7.26 12.84 1.49
CA PHE A 58 -8.06 12.71 2.71
C PHE A 58 -7.25 13.03 3.98
N GLU A 59 -5.93 12.87 3.93
CA GLU A 59 -5.03 13.07 5.07
C GLU A 59 -4.50 14.51 5.18
N SER A 60 -4.59 15.29 4.10
CA SER A 60 -4.08 16.66 4.03
C SER A 60 -5.21 17.69 4.03
N ASP A 61 -4.89 18.95 4.35
CA ASP A 61 -5.81 20.09 4.21
C ASP A 61 -6.21 20.36 2.73
N ASN A 62 -5.64 19.61 1.78
CA ASN A 62 -5.81 19.73 0.34
C ASN A 62 -6.80 18.68 -0.19
N ALA A 63 -7.98 18.60 0.40
CA ALA A 63 -9.01 17.68 -0.06
C ALA A 63 -9.44 18.02 -1.49
N ILE A 64 -9.46 17.01 -2.37
CA ILE A 64 -9.91 17.18 -3.76
C ILE A 64 -11.39 17.64 -3.72
N PRO A 65 -11.75 18.76 -4.39
CA PRO A 65 -13.10 19.33 -4.34
C PRO A 65 -14.06 18.55 -5.25
N PHE A 66 -14.26 17.27 -4.92
CA PHE A 66 -15.11 16.34 -5.64
C PHE A 66 -16.35 16.00 -4.80
N SER A 67 -17.53 16.23 -5.36
CA SER A 67 -18.83 16.05 -4.72
C SER A 67 -19.62 14.94 -5.41
N GLU A 68 -20.72 14.53 -4.78
CA GLU A 68 -21.74 13.69 -5.43
C GLU A 68 -22.20 14.31 -6.75
N TYR A 69 -22.51 13.44 -7.71
CA TYR A 69 -22.94 13.82 -9.05
C TYR A 69 -24.06 12.88 -9.51
N GLU A 70 -24.87 13.38 -10.42
CA GLU A 70 -25.85 12.57 -11.15
C GLU A 70 -25.34 12.38 -12.58
N ASP A 71 -25.57 11.19 -13.15
CA ASP A 71 -25.21 10.95 -14.55
C ASP A 71 -26.18 11.64 -15.52
N ILE A 72 -25.68 11.88 -16.72
CA ILE A 72 -26.36 12.54 -17.83
C ILE A 72 -26.42 11.63 -19.08
N GLU A 73 -26.33 10.32 -18.92
CA GLU A 73 -26.23 9.36 -20.02
C GLU A 73 -27.49 9.36 -20.91
N GLU A 74 -28.68 9.46 -20.29
CA GLU A 74 -29.94 9.55 -21.03
C GLU A 74 -30.03 10.88 -21.79
N GLU A 75 -29.66 11.97 -21.14
CA GLU A 75 -29.63 13.32 -21.71
C GLU A 75 -28.70 13.38 -22.91
N LEU A 76 -27.50 12.79 -22.82
CA LEU A 76 -26.52 12.73 -23.91
C LEU A 76 -27.08 12.03 -25.15
N LYS A 77 -27.92 11.01 -24.97
CA LYS A 77 -28.58 10.29 -26.07
C LYS A 77 -29.76 11.09 -26.63
N LEU A 78 -30.57 11.69 -25.76
CA LEU A 78 -31.80 12.37 -26.12
C LEU A 78 -31.55 13.76 -26.73
N MET A 79 -30.51 14.48 -26.31
CA MET A 79 -30.22 15.85 -26.79
C MET A 79 -29.84 15.92 -28.27
N VAL A 80 -29.40 14.81 -28.87
CA VAL A 80 -29.07 14.70 -30.29
C VAL A 80 -30.32 14.59 -31.16
N ILE A 81 -31.45 14.18 -30.59
CA ILE A 81 -32.71 14.04 -31.33
C ILE A 81 -33.23 15.43 -31.70
N GLU A 82 -33.49 15.64 -32.99
CA GLU A 82 -33.95 16.92 -33.50
C GLU A 82 -35.25 17.36 -32.80
N ASN A 83 -35.30 18.63 -32.39
CA ASN A 83 -36.41 19.22 -31.63
C ASN A 83 -36.71 18.54 -30.30
N PHE A 84 -35.83 17.71 -29.73
CA PHE A 84 -36.05 17.17 -28.39
C PHE A 84 -36.03 18.27 -27.32
N ARG A 85 -36.78 18.05 -26.24
CA ARG A 85 -36.81 18.93 -25.07
C ARG A 85 -36.30 18.16 -23.86
N LEU A 86 -35.18 18.61 -23.30
CA LEU A 86 -34.74 18.17 -21.98
C LEU A 86 -35.62 18.78 -20.88
N GLU A 87 -35.76 18.03 -19.78
CA GLU A 87 -36.42 18.51 -18.56
C GLU A 87 -35.54 19.51 -17.81
N ASN A 88 -36.14 20.33 -16.94
CA ASN A 88 -35.40 21.33 -16.17
C ASN A 88 -34.26 20.70 -15.34
N ALA A 89 -34.51 19.55 -14.72
CA ALA A 89 -33.53 18.84 -13.88
C ALA A 89 -32.28 18.42 -14.69
N ALA A 90 -32.46 18.01 -15.95
CA ALA A 90 -31.36 17.62 -16.83
C ALA A 90 -30.36 18.77 -17.05
N PHE A 91 -30.84 20.00 -17.27
CA PHE A 91 -29.95 21.15 -17.41
C PHE A 91 -29.16 21.45 -16.13
N ILE A 92 -29.78 21.26 -14.97
CA ILE A 92 -29.10 21.45 -13.68
C ILE A 92 -28.02 20.38 -13.46
N ARG A 93 -28.28 19.11 -13.84
CA ARG A 93 -27.26 18.05 -13.84
C ARG A 93 -26.08 18.40 -14.73
N ILE A 94 -26.34 18.78 -15.98
CA ILE A 94 -25.31 19.18 -16.96
C ILE A 94 -24.47 20.35 -16.43
N LYS A 95 -25.13 21.35 -15.83
CA LYS A 95 -24.45 22.48 -15.19
C LYS A 95 -23.55 22.02 -14.03
N SER A 96 -24.09 21.23 -13.11
CA SER A 96 -23.37 20.74 -11.93
C SER A 96 -22.12 19.96 -12.31
N LEU A 97 -22.24 19.04 -13.27
CA LEU A 97 -21.13 18.27 -13.84
C LEU A 97 -20.05 19.21 -14.40
N THR A 98 -20.46 20.19 -15.21
CA THR A 98 -19.54 21.16 -15.83
C THR A 98 -18.84 22.03 -14.78
N GLU A 99 -19.57 22.50 -13.76
CA GLU A 99 -19.00 23.25 -12.64
C GLU A 99 -17.98 22.43 -11.83
N GLN A 100 -18.24 21.14 -11.65
CA GLN A 100 -17.31 20.22 -11.00
C GLN A 100 -16.01 20.07 -11.78
N ILE A 101 -16.06 19.88 -13.10
CA ILE A 101 -14.87 19.88 -13.96
C ILE A 101 -14.08 21.19 -13.81
N GLY A 102 -14.76 22.33 -13.87
CA GLY A 102 -14.11 23.64 -13.71
C GLY A 102 -13.46 23.84 -12.33
N ARG A 103 -14.03 23.28 -11.26
CA ARG A 103 -13.42 23.28 -9.92
C ARG A 103 -12.16 22.42 -9.88
N LEU A 104 -12.22 21.22 -10.43
CA LEU A 104 -11.10 20.29 -10.46
C LEU A 104 -9.94 20.81 -11.34
N GLN A 105 -10.23 21.41 -12.49
CA GLN A 105 -9.19 21.99 -13.36
C GLN A 105 -8.48 23.19 -12.74
N LYS A 106 -9.12 23.92 -11.82
CA LYS A 106 -8.47 24.96 -11.03
C LYS A 106 -7.65 24.40 -9.88
N PHE A 107 -8.08 23.27 -9.33
CA PHE A 107 -7.48 22.65 -8.14
C PHE A 107 -6.19 21.89 -8.47
N PHE A 108 -6.21 20.97 -9.44
CA PHE A 108 -5.09 20.07 -9.70
C PHE A 108 -3.77 20.77 -10.08
N PRO A 109 -3.75 21.85 -10.89
CA PRO A 109 -2.52 22.57 -11.21
C PRO A 109 -1.84 23.22 -9.99
N VAL A 110 -2.60 23.61 -8.96
CA VAL A 110 -2.06 24.20 -7.72
C VAL A 110 -1.23 23.18 -6.93
N TYR A 111 -1.60 21.90 -7.05
CA TYR A 111 -0.98 20.77 -6.33
C TYR A 111 -0.38 19.75 -7.30
N GLY A 112 0.13 20.21 -8.45
CA GLY A 112 0.60 19.34 -9.54
C GLY A 112 1.72 18.37 -9.13
N ASP A 113 2.53 18.73 -8.14
CA ASP A 113 3.58 17.85 -7.59
C ASP A 113 3.00 16.70 -6.73
N LEU A 114 1.85 16.92 -6.09
CA LEU A 114 1.18 15.92 -5.23
C LEU A 114 0.24 15.01 -6.03
N PHE A 115 -0.48 15.57 -7.02
CA PHE A 115 -1.51 14.86 -7.79
C PHE A 115 -1.14 14.77 -9.27
N GLN A 116 0.07 14.32 -9.57
CA GLN A 116 0.63 14.35 -10.92
C GLN A 116 -0.23 13.57 -11.93
N ASN A 117 -0.63 12.34 -11.59
CA ASN A 117 -1.38 11.48 -12.51
C ASN A 117 -2.82 11.96 -12.69
N LEU A 118 -3.48 12.38 -11.60
CA LEU A 118 -4.83 12.95 -11.68
C LEU A 118 -4.85 14.30 -12.43
N ASN A 119 -3.80 15.12 -12.28
CA ASN A 119 -3.65 16.37 -13.03
C ASN A 119 -3.47 16.13 -14.53
N ASN A 120 -2.73 15.08 -14.92
CA ASN A 120 -2.55 14.74 -16.33
C ASN A 120 -3.87 14.33 -17.00
N ASP A 121 -4.73 13.57 -16.30
CA ASP A 121 -6.03 13.15 -16.83
C ASP A 121 -6.93 14.35 -17.12
N ILE A 122 -7.01 15.31 -16.20
CA ILE A 122 -7.91 16.45 -16.33
C ILE A 122 -7.38 17.55 -17.27
N SER A 123 -6.06 17.65 -17.42
CA SER A 123 -5.42 18.62 -18.30
C SER A 123 -5.74 18.38 -19.78
N GLY A 124 -6.11 17.15 -20.14
CA GLY A 124 -6.56 16.79 -21.49
C GLY A 124 -7.99 17.21 -21.81
N LEU A 125 -8.80 17.59 -20.81
CA LEU A 125 -10.20 17.96 -21.03
C LEU A 125 -10.36 19.42 -21.47
N GLU A 126 -11.08 19.63 -22.57
CA GLU A 126 -11.39 20.96 -23.06
C GLU A 126 -12.59 21.54 -22.27
N TYR A 127 -12.33 22.43 -21.32
CA TYR A 127 -13.38 23.03 -20.49
C TYR A 127 -14.14 24.16 -21.20
N ARG A 128 -15.47 24.05 -21.25
CA ARG A 128 -16.38 25.01 -21.88
C ARG A 128 -17.28 25.69 -20.86
N LYS A 129 -16.85 26.87 -20.38
CA LYS A 129 -17.67 27.71 -19.48
C LYS A 129 -18.99 28.16 -20.12
N GLU A 130 -19.03 28.25 -21.45
CA GLU A 130 -20.21 28.62 -22.24
C GLU A 130 -21.46 27.79 -21.91
N ILE A 131 -21.28 26.52 -21.55
CA ILE A 131 -22.36 25.62 -21.13
C ILE A 131 -23.07 26.19 -19.89
N ILE A 132 -22.30 26.58 -18.87
CA ILE A 132 -22.81 27.16 -17.62
C ILE A 132 -23.50 28.48 -17.92
N ASP A 133 -22.86 29.35 -18.70
CA ASP A 133 -23.38 30.69 -19.01
C ASP A 133 -24.72 30.62 -19.78
N LYS A 134 -24.85 29.66 -20.72
CA LYS A 134 -26.11 29.40 -21.45
C LYS A 134 -27.23 28.92 -20.53
N ILE A 135 -26.93 27.99 -19.61
CA ILE A 135 -27.91 27.47 -18.64
C ILE A 135 -28.31 28.57 -17.65
N ASP A 136 -27.36 29.35 -17.13
CA ASP A 136 -27.62 30.43 -16.19
C ASP A 136 -28.39 31.59 -16.79
N LYS A 137 -28.32 31.80 -18.11
CA LYS A 137 -29.17 32.77 -18.79
C LYS A 137 -30.66 32.38 -18.73
N VAL A 138 -30.96 31.08 -18.73
CA VAL A 138 -32.34 30.56 -18.77
C VAL A 138 -32.86 30.23 -17.37
N PHE A 139 -32.05 29.67 -16.49
CA PHE A 139 -32.49 29.17 -15.18
C PHE A 139 -32.11 30.08 -14.02
N ASN A 140 -32.94 30.09 -12.98
CA ASN A 140 -32.65 30.71 -11.69
C ASN A 140 -32.03 29.69 -10.70
N ARG A 141 -31.75 30.13 -9.47
CA ARG A 141 -31.18 29.28 -8.41
C ARG A 141 -32.11 28.15 -7.95
N PHE A 142 -33.40 28.22 -8.28
CA PHE A 142 -34.42 27.23 -7.94
C PHE A 142 -34.74 26.29 -9.10
N ALA A 143 -33.91 26.25 -10.15
CA ALA A 143 -34.12 25.44 -11.35
C ALA A 143 -35.40 25.79 -12.15
N GLU A 144 -35.92 27.01 -11.97
CA GLU A 144 -37.04 27.52 -12.74
C GLU A 144 -36.56 28.41 -13.89
N VAL A 145 -37.29 28.40 -15.00
CA VAL A 145 -37.03 29.28 -16.14
C VAL A 145 -37.28 30.73 -15.72
N LYS A 146 -36.28 31.60 -15.92
CA LYS A 146 -36.34 33.03 -15.65
C LYS A 146 -37.34 33.72 -16.57
N SER A 147 -38.00 34.75 -16.07
CA SER A 147 -38.91 35.57 -16.88
C SER A 147 -38.15 36.29 -17.99
N GLU A 148 -36.89 36.62 -17.75
CA GLU A 148 -35.96 37.29 -18.66
C GLU A 148 -35.41 36.37 -19.76
N ALA A 149 -35.69 35.06 -19.73
CA ALA A 149 -35.22 34.12 -20.74
C ALA A 149 -35.75 34.46 -22.15
N SER A 150 -36.94 35.10 -22.23
CA SER A 150 -37.51 35.63 -23.47
C SER A 150 -38.35 36.88 -23.18
N PRO A 151 -38.32 37.92 -24.04
CA PRO A 151 -39.22 39.06 -23.94
C PRO A 151 -40.71 38.66 -23.96
N VAL A 152 -41.04 37.60 -24.71
CA VAL A 152 -42.41 37.07 -24.80
C VAL A 152 -42.82 36.46 -23.47
N LEU A 153 -41.96 35.63 -22.87
CA LEU A 153 -42.21 35.00 -21.57
C LEU A 153 -42.42 36.05 -20.46
N LYS A 154 -41.60 37.11 -20.44
CA LYS A 154 -41.77 38.23 -19.50
C LYS A 154 -43.13 38.90 -19.65
N THR A 155 -43.57 39.12 -20.88
CA THR A 155 -44.87 39.74 -21.18
C THR A 155 -46.02 38.85 -20.71
N LEU A 156 -45.97 37.55 -21.02
CA LEU A 156 -46.96 36.55 -20.60
C LEU A 156 -47.05 36.46 -19.07
N ARG A 157 -45.93 36.33 -18.35
CA ARG A 157 -45.93 36.29 -16.88
C ARG A 157 -46.48 37.57 -16.23
N THR A 158 -46.20 38.72 -16.84
CA THR A 158 -46.78 40.00 -16.39
C THR A 158 -48.30 40.01 -16.62
N ALA A 159 -48.77 39.54 -17.77
CA ALA A 159 -50.20 39.41 -18.07
C ALA A 159 -50.91 38.43 -17.13
N ILE A 160 -50.30 37.27 -16.83
CA ILE A 160 -50.79 36.29 -15.85
C ILE A 160 -50.92 36.93 -14.47
N SER A 161 -49.90 37.65 -14.01
CA SER A 161 -49.92 38.34 -12.72
C SER A 161 -51.03 39.39 -12.66
N GLN A 162 -51.18 40.21 -13.72
CA GLN A 162 -52.24 41.20 -13.83
C GLN A 162 -53.64 40.57 -13.87
N ALA A 163 -53.82 39.46 -14.62
CA ALA A 163 -55.08 38.73 -14.70
C ALA A 163 -55.45 38.14 -13.33
N ARG A 164 -54.50 37.51 -12.62
CA ARG A 164 -54.71 37.02 -11.24
C ARG A 164 -55.12 38.14 -10.29
N LYS A 165 -54.46 39.30 -10.37
CA LYS A 165 -54.82 40.48 -9.55
C LYS A 165 -56.22 40.99 -9.87
N ALA A 166 -56.57 41.10 -11.15
CA ALA A 166 -57.90 41.53 -11.58
C ALA A 166 -59.00 40.55 -11.17
N ILE A 167 -58.75 39.24 -11.28
CA ILE A 167 -59.64 38.18 -10.77
C ILE A 167 -59.88 38.37 -9.28
N GLN A 168 -58.82 38.54 -8.50
CA GLN A 168 -58.90 38.72 -7.05
C GLN A 168 -59.70 39.98 -6.67
N GLU A 169 -59.39 41.11 -7.28
CA GLU A 169 -60.06 42.39 -7.01
C GLU A 169 -61.54 42.37 -7.40
N ASN A 170 -61.87 41.88 -8.60
CA ASN A 170 -63.25 41.79 -9.08
C ASN A 170 -64.06 40.78 -8.28
N PHE A 171 -63.48 39.64 -7.92
CA PHE A 171 -64.12 38.65 -7.06
C PHE A 171 -64.46 39.26 -5.69
N ASN A 172 -63.48 39.92 -5.05
CA ASN A 172 -63.68 40.53 -3.74
C ASN A 172 -64.74 41.64 -3.79
N ARG A 173 -64.76 42.48 -4.84
CA ARG A 173 -65.82 43.48 -5.04
C ARG A 173 -67.21 42.84 -5.14
N THR A 174 -67.36 41.79 -5.95
CA THR A 174 -68.64 41.08 -6.07
C THR A 174 -69.03 40.39 -4.77
N LEU A 175 -68.08 39.77 -4.06
CA LEU A 175 -68.31 39.15 -2.77
C LEU A 175 -68.79 40.16 -1.74
N THR A 176 -68.14 41.33 -1.62
CA THR A 176 -68.56 42.40 -0.69
C THR A 176 -69.95 42.92 -1.04
N ALA A 177 -70.24 43.16 -2.33
CA ALA A 177 -71.55 43.64 -2.77
C ALA A 177 -72.70 42.64 -2.48
N LEU A 178 -72.42 41.34 -2.58
CA LEU A 178 -73.40 40.29 -2.30
C LEU A 178 -73.45 39.87 -0.83
N SER A 179 -72.42 40.18 -0.03
CA SER A 179 -72.38 39.87 1.40
C SER A 179 -73.41 40.66 2.22
N SER A 180 -73.87 41.82 1.72
CA SER A 180 -74.97 42.57 2.30
C SER A 180 -76.37 42.06 1.88
N THR A 181 -76.43 41.00 1.06
CA THR A 181 -77.68 40.39 0.57
C THR A 181 -77.83 38.97 1.09
N ASP A 182 -79.06 38.47 1.23
CA ASP A 182 -79.34 37.08 1.69
C ASP A 182 -79.15 36.01 0.59
N PHE A 183 -78.41 36.33 -0.47
CA PHE A 183 -78.24 35.43 -1.63
C PHE A 183 -77.13 34.40 -1.41
N LEU A 184 -76.13 34.74 -0.59
CA LEU A 184 -75.01 33.86 -0.27
C LEU A 184 -75.38 32.90 0.87
N ASP A 185 -74.79 31.71 0.83
CA ASP A 185 -74.79 30.76 1.94
C ASP A 185 -73.80 31.21 3.05
N ASP A 186 -73.84 30.60 4.23
CA ASP A 186 -72.98 30.97 5.36
C ASP A 186 -71.48 30.79 5.05
N ILE A 187 -71.16 29.84 4.17
CA ILE A 187 -69.79 29.58 3.69
C ILE A 187 -69.28 30.71 2.78
N ARG A 188 -70.20 31.44 2.09
CA ARG A 188 -70.00 32.59 1.20
C ARG A 188 -69.11 32.38 -0.04
N GLU A 189 -67.93 31.79 0.12
CA GLU A 189 -67.00 31.47 -0.96
C GLU A 189 -66.46 30.04 -0.84
N SER A 190 -66.09 29.45 -1.97
CA SER A 190 -65.46 28.13 -2.04
C SER A 190 -64.50 28.06 -3.23
N ILE A 191 -63.82 26.93 -3.39
CA ILE A 191 -62.92 26.67 -4.52
C ILE A 191 -63.42 25.41 -5.25
N ILE A 192 -63.63 25.51 -6.56
CA ILE A 192 -63.98 24.39 -7.45
C ILE A 192 -63.07 24.42 -8.65
N ASP A 193 -62.45 23.28 -8.97
CA ASP A 193 -61.50 23.13 -10.08
C ASP A 193 -60.39 24.21 -10.07
N ASP A 194 -59.83 24.49 -8.88
CA ASP A 194 -58.86 25.56 -8.60
C ASP A 194 -59.35 26.99 -8.89
N GLN A 195 -60.68 27.20 -8.99
CA GLN A 195 -61.29 28.51 -9.19
C GLN A 195 -62.08 28.94 -7.97
N ARG A 196 -61.87 30.19 -7.52
CA ARG A 196 -62.71 30.82 -6.49
C ARG A 196 -64.11 31.05 -7.03
N VAL A 197 -65.11 30.59 -6.28
CA VAL A 197 -66.53 30.65 -6.62
C VAL A 197 -67.33 31.18 -5.44
N LEU A 198 -68.45 31.84 -5.73
CA LEU A 198 -69.42 32.24 -4.72
C LEU A 198 -70.32 31.04 -4.38
N ALA A 199 -70.54 30.81 -3.09
CA ALA A 199 -71.49 29.82 -2.59
C ALA A 199 -72.87 30.48 -2.49
N VAL A 200 -73.72 30.27 -3.51
CA VAL A 200 -75.04 30.89 -3.61
C VAL A 200 -76.12 29.87 -3.24
N LYS A 201 -77.08 30.25 -2.39
CA LYS A 201 -78.24 29.39 -2.09
C LYS A 201 -78.97 29.07 -3.40
N SER A 202 -79.25 27.80 -3.68
CA SER A 202 -79.77 27.34 -4.99
C SER A 202 -81.06 28.03 -5.44
N GLY A 203 -81.89 28.53 -4.51
CA GLY A 203 -83.09 29.30 -4.81
C GLY A 203 -82.82 30.66 -5.48
N TYR A 204 -81.63 31.24 -5.27
CA TYR A 204 -81.23 32.55 -5.79
C TYR A 204 -80.24 32.49 -6.96
N LYS A 205 -79.96 31.29 -7.50
CA LYS A 205 -78.95 31.09 -8.56
C LYS A 205 -79.13 31.93 -9.83
N LYS A 206 -80.37 32.34 -10.16
CA LYS A 206 -80.67 33.21 -11.32
C LYS A 206 -80.44 34.70 -11.05
N ARG A 207 -80.28 35.11 -9.78
CA ARG A 207 -80.08 36.51 -9.38
C ARG A 207 -78.61 36.92 -9.29
N VAL A 208 -77.69 35.95 -9.24
CA VAL A 208 -76.24 36.21 -9.25
C VAL A 208 -75.73 35.98 -10.68
N PRO A 209 -75.32 37.04 -11.41
CA PRO A 209 -74.82 36.91 -12.77
C PRO A 209 -73.45 36.22 -12.76
N GLY A 210 -73.34 35.12 -13.50
CA GLY A 210 -72.12 34.33 -13.53
C GLY A 210 -72.30 32.95 -14.14
N ARG A 211 -71.19 32.21 -14.21
CA ARG A 211 -71.14 30.85 -14.73
C ARG A 211 -71.23 29.85 -13.58
N VAL A 212 -72.16 28.91 -13.65
CA VAL A 212 -72.28 27.81 -12.69
C VAL A 212 -71.14 26.81 -12.95
N LEU A 213 -70.34 26.52 -11.92
CA LEU A 213 -69.24 25.53 -11.98
C LEU A 213 -69.59 24.21 -11.29
N GLY A 214 -70.54 24.21 -10.37
CA GLY A 214 -70.99 22.99 -9.69
C GLY A 214 -72.15 23.23 -8.73
N VAL A 215 -72.65 22.14 -8.13
CA VAL A 215 -73.73 22.15 -7.14
C VAL A 215 -73.30 21.27 -5.95
N SER A 216 -73.70 21.63 -4.73
CA SER A 216 -73.40 20.83 -3.54
C SER A 216 -74.08 19.44 -3.58
N LYS A 217 -73.55 18.48 -2.81
CA LYS A 217 -74.09 17.10 -2.73
C LYS A 217 -75.58 17.04 -2.35
N THR A 218 -76.04 18.01 -1.56
CA THR A 218 -77.44 18.16 -1.12
C THR A 218 -78.30 18.98 -2.07
N GLY A 219 -77.74 19.57 -3.13
CA GLY A 219 -78.45 20.44 -4.06
C GLY A 219 -78.77 21.85 -3.53
N SER A 220 -78.49 22.12 -2.24
CA SER A 220 -78.89 23.36 -1.56
C SER A 220 -78.05 24.58 -1.94
N ILE A 221 -76.81 24.37 -2.40
CA ILE A 221 -75.87 25.44 -2.77
C ILE A 221 -75.44 25.24 -4.23
N THR A 222 -75.48 26.32 -5.00
CA THR A 222 -74.94 26.40 -6.36
C THR A 222 -73.68 27.26 -6.34
N TYR A 223 -72.59 26.73 -6.88
CA TYR A 223 -71.31 27.41 -6.93
C TYR A 223 -71.17 28.20 -8.24
N ILE A 224 -71.09 29.52 -8.11
CA ILE A 224 -71.14 30.45 -9.25
C ILE A 224 -69.84 31.25 -9.32
N GLN A 225 -69.17 31.21 -10.47
CA GLN A 225 -68.11 32.15 -10.81
C GLN A 225 -68.73 33.47 -11.27
N PRO A 226 -68.45 34.61 -10.61
CA PRO A 226 -68.99 35.91 -11.00
C PRO A 226 -68.69 36.27 -12.45
N GLU A 227 -69.66 36.87 -13.14
CA GLU A 227 -69.48 37.33 -14.53
C GLU A 227 -68.29 38.30 -14.69
N SER A 228 -68.05 39.16 -13.68
CA SER A 228 -66.93 40.10 -13.63
C SER A 228 -65.54 39.44 -13.63
N VAL A 229 -65.47 38.14 -13.34
CA VAL A 229 -64.23 37.36 -13.27
C VAL A 229 -64.05 36.50 -14.53
N VAL A 230 -65.15 36.08 -15.18
CA VAL A 230 -65.14 35.12 -16.30
C VAL A 230 -64.16 35.52 -17.41
N LYS A 231 -64.20 36.79 -17.87
CA LYS A 231 -63.29 37.28 -18.93
C LYS A 231 -61.83 37.20 -18.54
N HIS A 232 -61.50 37.58 -17.31
CA HIS A 232 -60.12 37.53 -16.81
C HIS A 232 -59.65 36.09 -16.59
N GLN A 233 -60.55 35.19 -16.18
CA GLN A 233 -60.24 33.76 -16.04
C GLN A 233 -59.93 33.10 -17.39
N PHE A 234 -60.71 33.40 -18.43
CA PHE A 234 -60.43 32.90 -19.78
C PHE A 234 -59.06 33.39 -20.28
N LYS A 235 -58.77 34.68 -20.12
CA LYS A 235 -57.47 35.26 -20.49
C LYS A 235 -56.32 34.66 -19.69
N LEU A 236 -56.48 34.48 -18.37
CA LEU A 236 -55.48 33.83 -17.52
C LEU A 236 -55.15 32.42 -18.03
N ARG A 237 -56.17 31.64 -18.41
CA ARG A 237 -55.97 30.29 -18.94
C ARG A 237 -55.25 30.30 -20.29
N GLU A 238 -55.62 31.21 -21.18
CA GLU A 238 -54.94 31.40 -22.47
C GLU A 238 -53.47 31.78 -22.28
N ASP A 239 -53.19 32.80 -21.44
CA ASP A 239 -51.83 33.25 -21.15
C ASP A 239 -50.97 32.14 -20.49
N ILE A 240 -51.56 31.29 -19.64
CA ILE A 240 -50.87 30.13 -19.03
C ILE A 240 -50.52 29.07 -20.09
N GLU A 241 -51.41 28.78 -21.04
CA GLU A 241 -51.12 27.82 -22.10
C GLU A 241 -50.06 28.35 -23.08
N GLU A 242 -50.10 29.64 -23.41
CA GLU A 242 -49.06 30.29 -24.20
C GLU A 242 -47.72 30.35 -23.43
N GLU A 243 -47.74 30.56 -22.12
CA GLU A 243 -46.53 30.48 -21.26
C GLU A 243 -45.89 29.10 -21.37
N LYS A 244 -46.67 28.01 -21.27
CA LYS A 244 -46.16 26.65 -21.40
C LYS A 244 -45.50 26.42 -22.76
N LYS A 245 -46.11 26.87 -23.85
CA LYS A 245 -45.55 26.75 -25.21
C LYS A 245 -44.25 27.55 -25.37
N GLU A 246 -44.21 28.77 -24.84
CA GLU A 246 -43.01 29.60 -24.90
C GLU A 246 -41.87 29.00 -24.07
N VAL A 247 -42.17 28.48 -22.87
CA VAL A 247 -41.19 27.73 -22.06
C VAL A 247 -40.68 26.50 -22.81
N ASP A 248 -41.56 25.71 -23.43
CA ASP A 248 -41.18 24.55 -24.25
C ASP A 248 -40.23 24.93 -25.39
N LYS A 249 -40.52 26.04 -26.09
CA LYS A 249 -39.69 26.59 -27.16
C LYS A 249 -38.31 27.04 -26.66
N ILE A 250 -38.25 27.72 -25.50
CA ILE A 250 -36.99 28.14 -24.87
C ILE A 250 -36.14 26.91 -24.52
N LEU A 251 -36.75 25.87 -23.94
CA LEU A 251 -36.05 24.66 -23.53
C LEU A 251 -35.58 23.83 -24.73
N ARG A 252 -36.35 23.74 -25.82
CA ARG A 252 -35.88 23.10 -27.08
C ARG A 252 -34.68 23.84 -27.67
N LYS A 253 -34.75 25.17 -27.70
CA LYS A 253 -33.64 26.00 -28.18
C LYS A 253 -32.38 25.78 -27.32
N LEU A 254 -32.52 25.80 -26.00
CA LEU A 254 -31.41 25.54 -25.09
C LEU A 254 -30.88 24.11 -25.26
N THR A 255 -31.76 23.12 -25.45
CA THR A 255 -31.35 21.72 -25.72
C THR A 255 -30.46 21.65 -26.96
N ALA A 256 -30.88 22.26 -28.07
CA ALA A 256 -30.09 22.29 -29.31
C ALA A 256 -28.75 23.01 -29.13
N GLU A 257 -28.73 24.13 -28.41
CA GLU A 257 -27.50 24.86 -28.10
C GLU A 257 -26.53 24.09 -27.20
N ILE A 258 -27.03 23.24 -26.30
CA ILE A 258 -26.22 22.40 -25.41
C ILE A 258 -25.76 21.13 -26.13
N ALA A 259 -26.55 20.61 -27.07
CA ALA A 259 -26.22 19.43 -27.88
C ALA A 259 -24.95 19.62 -28.72
N GLU A 260 -24.60 20.86 -29.09
CA GLU A 260 -23.31 21.18 -29.74
C GLU A 260 -22.09 20.78 -28.88
N PHE A 261 -22.26 20.75 -27.55
CA PHE A 261 -21.22 20.37 -26.59
C PHE A 261 -21.31 18.90 -26.15
N GLN A 262 -22.10 18.07 -26.84
CA GLN A 262 -22.29 16.66 -26.49
C GLN A 262 -20.96 15.89 -26.35
N PRO A 263 -19.96 16.06 -27.24
CA PRO A 263 -18.68 15.35 -27.09
C PRO A 263 -17.96 15.72 -25.79
N GLN A 264 -17.89 17.02 -25.46
CA GLN A 264 -17.25 17.50 -24.23
C GLN A 264 -18.00 17.03 -22.99
N LEU A 265 -19.33 17.04 -23.01
CA LEU A 265 -20.15 16.54 -21.89
C LEU A 265 -19.97 15.02 -21.68
N SER A 266 -19.82 14.26 -22.77
CA SER A 266 -19.50 12.83 -22.71
C SER A 266 -18.13 12.59 -22.06
N ASP A 267 -17.13 13.38 -22.44
CA ASP A 267 -15.78 13.31 -21.85
C ASP A 267 -15.79 13.70 -20.37
N TYR A 268 -16.52 14.76 -19.99
CA TYR A 268 -16.69 15.18 -18.60
C TYR A 268 -17.32 14.06 -17.76
N GLN A 269 -18.39 13.45 -18.26
CA GLN A 269 -19.06 12.37 -17.56
C GLN A 269 -18.13 11.16 -17.39
N THR A 270 -17.40 10.79 -18.44
CA THR A 270 -16.46 9.65 -18.41
C THR A 270 -15.36 9.89 -17.37
N TYR A 271 -14.78 11.09 -17.36
CA TYR A 271 -13.78 11.47 -16.37
C TYR A 271 -14.33 11.46 -14.93
N ILE A 272 -15.53 12.00 -14.71
CA ILE A 272 -16.17 12.00 -13.38
C ILE A 272 -16.43 10.56 -12.90
N PHE A 273 -16.86 9.65 -13.78
CA PHE A 273 -17.01 8.24 -13.45
C PHE A 273 -15.69 7.56 -13.05
N ASP A 274 -14.62 7.81 -13.81
CA ASP A 274 -13.31 7.22 -13.51
C ASP A 274 -12.67 7.82 -12.24
N LEU A 275 -12.92 9.11 -11.98
CA LEU A 275 -12.53 9.77 -10.73
C LEU A 275 -13.32 9.22 -9.54
N ASP A 276 -14.62 8.96 -9.67
CA ASP A 276 -15.44 8.33 -8.63
C ASP A 276 -14.99 6.89 -8.35
N LEU A 277 -14.65 6.12 -9.39
CA LEU A 277 -14.06 4.78 -9.23
C LEU A 277 -12.75 4.86 -8.42
N THR A 278 -11.89 5.83 -8.74
CA THR A 278 -10.63 6.07 -8.03
C THR A 278 -10.87 6.47 -6.57
N ARG A 279 -11.82 7.38 -6.34
CA ARG A 279 -12.25 7.83 -5.01
C ARG A 279 -12.81 6.68 -4.17
N ALA A 280 -13.66 5.84 -4.73
CA ALA A 280 -14.26 4.70 -4.04
C ALA A 280 -13.18 3.71 -3.57
N LYS A 281 -12.21 3.40 -4.42
CA LYS A 281 -11.03 2.60 -4.05
C LYS A 281 -10.18 3.28 -2.98
N ALA A 282 -10.01 4.60 -3.05
CA ALA A 282 -9.25 5.35 -2.05
C ALA A 282 -9.98 5.38 -0.69
N LYS A 283 -11.31 5.51 -0.68
CA LYS A 283 -12.10 5.44 0.56
C LYS A 283 -12.09 4.06 1.19
N PHE A 284 -12.13 3.01 0.38
CA PHE A 284 -11.89 1.66 0.88
C PHE A 284 -10.49 1.51 1.47
N ALA A 285 -9.46 2.05 0.80
CA ALA A 285 -8.09 2.05 1.32
C ALA A 285 -7.98 2.77 2.66
N GLU A 286 -8.56 3.97 2.80
CA GLU A 286 -8.64 4.68 4.08
C GLU A 286 -9.28 3.82 5.17
N ASN A 287 -10.41 3.16 4.87
CA ASN A 287 -11.13 2.31 5.82
C ASN A 287 -10.25 1.14 6.31
N ILE A 288 -9.52 0.45 5.43
CA ILE A 288 -8.68 -0.69 5.82
C ILE A 288 -7.27 -0.30 6.27
N GLY A 289 -6.88 0.97 6.16
CA GLY A 289 -5.48 1.40 6.33
C GLY A 289 -4.56 0.88 5.22
N GLY A 290 -5.08 0.85 3.99
CA GLY A 290 -4.41 0.42 2.79
C GLY A 290 -3.44 1.46 2.27
N ILE A 291 -2.29 1.00 1.76
CA ILE A 291 -1.23 1.85 1.22
C ILE A 291 -0.72 1.30 -0.11
N LEU A 292 0.04 2.12 -0.84
CA LEU A 292 0.76 1.69 -2.04
C LEU A 292 2.10 1.06 -1.64
N PRO A 293 2.26 -0.28 -1.72
CA PRO A 293 3.56 -0.90 -1.48
C PRO A 293 4.53 -0.53 -2.60
N LYS A 294 5.83 -0.73 -2.37
CA LYS A 294 6.83 -0.54 -3.42
C LYS A 294 6.63 -1.60 -4.51
N ILE A 295 6.20 -1.17 -5.69
CA ILE A 295 6.07 -2.04 -6.86
C ILE A 295 7.45 -2.24 -7.49
N ASN A 296 7.87 -3.48 -7.69
CA ASN A 296 9.17 -3.83 -8.24
C ASN A 296 9.10 -4.74 -9.47
N ARG A 297 10.19 -4.78 -10.25
CA ARG A 297 10.37 -5.67 -11.41
C ARG A 297 11.39 -6.80 -11.20
N HIS A 298 12.06 -6.84 -10.04
CA HIS A 298 13.04 -7.87 -9.69
C HIS A 298 12.42 -9.05 -8.89
N LYS A 299 11.13 -9.32 -9.16
CA LYS A 299 10.36 -10.47 -8.68
C LYS A 299 10.51 -10.77 -7.18
N THR A 300 10.43 -9.72 -6.36
CA THR A 300 10.48 -9.84 -4.90
C THR A 300 9.12 -9.53 -4.30
N LEU A 301 8.50 -10.52 -3.66
CA LEU A 301 7.28 -10.33 -2.88
C LEU A 301 7.66 -10.33 -1.40
N ARG A 302 7.77 -9.13 -0.82
CA ARG A 302 8.04 -8.92 0.59
C ARG A 302 6.80 -8.34 1.26
N LEU A 303 6.12 -9.15 2.06
CA LEU A 303 4.98 -8.69 2.85
C LEU A 303 5.41 -8.47 4.29
N VAL A 304 5.20 -7.25 4.79
CA VAL A 304 5.48 -6.88 6.18
C VAL A 304 4.18 -6.39 6.81
N ASN A 305 3.79 -7.01 7.93
CA ASN A 305 2.52 -6.79 8.60
C ASN A 305 1.31 -6.77 7.64
N ALA A 306 1.19 -7.78 6.79
CA ALA A 306 0.09 -7.89 5.85
C ALA A 306 -1.18 -8.43 6.52
N TYR A 307 -2.30 -7.75 6.32
CA TYR A 307 -3.60 -8.13 6.86
C TYR A 307 -4.53 -8.66 5.77
N HIS A 308 -5.40 -9.61 6.11
CA HIS A 308 -6.50 -10.00 5.24
C HIS A 308 -7.62 -8.94 5.28
N PRO A 309 -7.96 -8.25 4.19
CA PRO A 309 -8.87 -7.10 4.21
C PRO A 309 -10.27 -7.41 4.77
N LEU A 310 -10.91 -8.49 4.29
CA LEU A 310 -12.25 -8.87 4.75
C LEU A 310 -12.28 -9.26 6.23
N LEU A 311 -11.33 -10.10 6.66
CA LEU A 311 -11.17 -10.45 8.06
C LEU A 311 -10.87 -9.22 8.93
N LEU A 312 -10.09 -8.26 8.41
CA LEU A 312 -9.77 -7.01 9.09
C LEU A 312 -11.02 -6.18 9.35
N LEU A 313 -11.91 -6.02 8.37
CA LEU A 313 -13.19 -5.32 8.53
C LEU A 313 -14.08 -6.02 9.55
N ARG A 314 -14.35 -7.31 9.35
CA ARG A 314 -15.23 -8.10 10.22
C ARG A 314 -14.75 -8.13 11.67
N ASN A 315 -13.46 -8.39 11.89
CA ASN A 315 -12.95 -8.47 13.27
C ASN A 315 -12.88 -7.08 13.93
N ARG A 316 -12.74 -5.97 13.18
CA ARG A 316 -12.87 -4.62 13.76
C ARG A 316 -14.28 -4.36 14.26
N GLU A 317 -15.32 -4.77 13.51
CA GLU A 317 -16.72 -4.69 13.94
C GLU A 317 -16.99 -5.53 15.19
N GLU A 318 -16.47 -6.77 15.21
CA GLU A 318 -16.59 -7.69 16.34
C GLU A 318 -15.62 -7.38 17.50
N LYS A 319 -14.80 -6.33 17.39
CA LYS A 319 -13.73 -5.95 18.36
C LYS A 319 -12.77 -7.09 18.71
N LYS A 320 -12.48 -7.96 17.75
CA LYS A 320 -11.54 -9.07 17.86
C LYS A 320 -10.14 -8.67 17.43
N GLN A 321 -9.14 -9.23 18.08
CA GLN A 321 -7.75 -9.05 17.69
C GLN A 321 -7.47 -9.73 16.33
N ILE A 322 -6.72 -9.06 15.46
CA ILE A 322 -6.27 -9.60 14.18
C ILE A 322 -4.75 -9.62 14.17
N PHE A 323 -4.19 -10.69 13.63
CA PHE A 323 -2.75 -10.89 13.54
C PHE A 323 -2.30 -10.75 12.08
N PRO A 324 -1.28 -9.91 11.81
CA PRO A 324 -0.76 -9.77 10.46
C PRO A 324 0.29 -10.85 10.13
N GLN A 325 0.54 -11.05 8.84
CA GLN A 325 1.57 -11.95 8.35
C GLN A 325 2.79 -11.22 7.78
N THR A 326 3.98 -11.78 8.01
CA THR A 326 5.24 -11.24 7.49
C THR A 326 6.09 -12.37 6.93
N PHE A 327 6.42 -12.30 5.64
CA PHE A 327 7.30 -13.25 4.97
C PHE A 327 7.84 -12.65 3.67
N THR A 328 8.74 -13.37 3.00
CA THR A 328 9.34 -12.91 1.74
C THR A 328 9.52 -14.06 0.76
N LEU A 329 9.04 -13.88 -0.47
CA LEU A 329 9.37 -14.71 -1.62
C LEU A 329 10.28 -13.95 -2.57
N THR A 330 11.31 -14.62 -3.05
CA THR A 330 12.27 -14.09 -4.04
C THR A 330 12.59 -15.17 -5.05
N GLU A 331 13.36 -14.86 -6.10
CA GLU A 331 13.88 -15.89 -6.99
C GLU A 331 14.76 -16.94 -6.27
N HIS A 332 15.35 -16.58 -5.12
CA HIS A 332 16.13 -17.46 -4.26
C HIS A 332 15.31 -18.14 -3.16
N ASN A 333 14.03 -17.80 -3.02
CA ASN A 333 13.09 -18.40 -2.07
C ASN A 333 11.67 -18.33 -2.65
N ARG A 334 11.39 -19.20 -3.62
CA ARG A 334 10.16 -19.12 -4.44
C ARG A 334 9.01 -19.91 -3.85
N ILE A 335 9.32 -20.94 -3.07
CA ILE A 335 8.33 -21.85 -2.51
C ILE A 335 8.31 -21.73 -0.99
N LEU A 336 7.15 -21.44 -0.43
CA LEU A 336 6.90 -21.43 1.00
C LEU A 336 5.96 -22.56 1.37
N CYS A 337 6.43 -23.49 2.20
CA CYS A 337 5.63 -24.61 2.69
C CYS A 337 5.16 -24.33 4.12
N ILE A 338 3.87 -24.07 4.29
CA ILE A 338 3.25 -23.76 5.58
C ILE A 338 2.72 -25.04 6.21
N SER A 339 3.18 -25.33 7.41
CA SER A 339 2.75 -26.48 8.21
C SER A 339 2.23 -26.05 9.58
N GLY A 340 1.53 -26.96 10.26
CA GLY A 340 0.89 -26.72 11.56
C GLY A 340 -0.59 -27.11 11.59
N PRO A 341 -1.29 -26.89 12.71
CA PRO A 341 -2.67 -27.35 12.91
C PRO A 341 -3.67 -26.66 11.97
N ASN A 342 -4.80 -27.31 11.63
CA ASN A 342 -5.81 -26.76 10.70
C ASN A 342 -6.40 -25.43 11.18
N ALA A 343 -6.70 -25.33 12.47
CA ALA A 343 -7.16 -24.08 13.08
C ALA A 343 -6.06 -23.00 13.26
N GLY A 344 -4.84 -23.23 12.77
CA GLY A 344 -3.71 -22.32 12.91
C GLY A 344 -3.75 -21.10 12.00
N GLY A 345 -4.61 -21.07 10.98
CA GLY A 345 -4.75 -19.95 10.03
C GLY A 345 -3.98 -20.12 8.70
N LYS A 346 -3.56 -21.34 8.35
CA LYS A 346 -2.79 -21.63 7.12
C LYS A 346 -3.52 -21.16 5.86
N SER A 347 -4.77 -21.58 5.67
CA SER A 347 -5.61 -21.21 4.53
C SER A 347 -5.87 -19.70 4.44
N ILE A 348 -6.03 -19.03 5.59
CA ILE A 348 -6.20 -17.58 5.67
C ILE A 348 -4.94 -16.87 5.17
N THR A 349 -3.74 -17.38 5.51
CA THR A 349 -2.49 -16.83 4.98
C THR A 349 -2.45 -16.94 3.45
N LEU A 350 -2.85 -18.08 2.86
CA LEU A 350 -2.92 -18.23 1.40
C LEU A 350 -3.88 -17.23 0.77
N LYS A 351 -5.12 -17.17 1.29
CA LYS A 351 -6.15 -16.23 0.82
C LYS A 351 -5.68 -14.78 0.94
N THR A 352 -5.01 -14.42 2.04
CA THR A 352 -4.44 -13.08 2.24
C THR A 352 -3.53 -12.73 1.07
N VAL A 353 -2.56 -13.59 0.75
CA VAL A 353 -1.58 -13.29 -0.30
C VAL A 353 -2.24 -13.19 -1.68
N GLY A 354 -3.13 -14.13 -2.00
CA GLY A 354 -3.86 -14.10 -3.28
C GLY A 354 -4.73 -12.86 -3.40
N LEU A 355 -5.50 -12.53 -2.37
CA LEU A 355 -6.38 -11.37 -2.37
C LEU A 355 -5.60 -10.05 -2.46
N LEU A 356 -4.51 -9.90 -1.70
CA LEU A 356 -3.63 -8.73 -1.82
C LEU A 356 -3.02 -8.60 -3.22
N GLN A 357 -2.65 -9.71 -3.86
CA GLN A 357 -2.14 -9.69 -5.23
C GLN A 357 -3.22 -9.25 -6.23
N LEU A 358 -4.46 -9.73 -6.08
CA LEU A 358 -5.59 -9.30 -6.91
C LEU A 358 -5.93 -7.83 -6.72
N MET A 359 -5.84 -7.34 -5.49
CA MET A 359 -6.03 -5.93 -5.17
C MET A 359 -5.04 -5.06 -5.93
N ILE A 360 -3.73 -5.32 -5.82
CA ILE A 360 -2.74 -4.46 -6.49
C ILE A 360 -2.90 -4.52 -8.02
N GLN A 361 -3.19 -5.69 -8.58
CA GLN A 361 -3.40 -5.83 -10.03
C GLN A 361 -4.74 -5.26 -10.51
N SER A 362 -5.66 -4.93 -9.61
CA SER A 362 -6.94 -4.26 -9.92
C SER A 362 -6.93 -2.78 -9.52
N GLY A 363 -5.76 -2.22 -9.19
CA GLY A 363 -5.62 -0.82 -8.80
C GLY A 363 -6.14 -0.50 -7.40
N ILE A 364 -6.21 -1.47 -6.49
CA ILE A 364 -6.70 -1.33 -5.12
C ILE A 364 -5.51 -1.39 -4.16
N LEU A 365 -5.42 -0.43 -3.23
CA LEU A 365 -4.35 -0.36 -2.24
C LEU A 365 -4.52 -1.41 -1.15
N VAL A 366 -3.41 -1.86 -0.55
CA VAL A 366 -3.36 -3.05 0.31
C VAL A 366 -2.97 -2.71 1.76
N PRO A 367 -3.57 -3.37 2.78
CA PRO A 367 -3.30 -3.11 4.20
C PRO A 367 -2.00 -3.82 4.64
N VAL A 368 -0.87 -3.20 4.30
CA VAL A 368 0.48 -3.70 4.59
C VAL A 368 1.35 -2.58 5.16
N HIS A 369 2.50 -2.91 5.74
CA HIS A 369 3.46 -1.89 6.15
C HIS A 369 4.13 -1.23 4.92
N PRO A 370 4.49 0.07 4.95
CA PRO A 370 5.22 0.77 3.88
C PRO A 370 6.58 0.21 3.45
N LYS A 371 7.09 -0.79 4.17
CA LYS A 371 8.35 -1.49 3.84
C LYS A 371 8.10 -2.74 2.98
N SER A 372 6.83 -3.02 2.68
CA SER A 372 6.43 -4.13 1.84
C SER A 372 6.76 -3.81 0.38
N GLU A 373 7.14 -4.84 -0.35
CA GLU A 373 7.43 -4.78 -1.78
C GLU A 373 6.62 -5.86 -2.48
N MET A 374 6.00 -5.53 -3.61
CA MET A 374 5.22 -6.47 -4.40
C MET A 374 5.58 -6.34 -5.87
N PHE A 375 5.34 -7.38 -6.64
CA PHE A 375 5.49 -7.37 -8.10
C PHE A 375 4.26 -8.04 -8.73
N PHE A 376 4.11 -7.90 -10.04
CA PHE A 376 2.96 -8.47 -10.75
C PHE A 376 3.25 -9.87 -11.28
N PHE A 377 2.26 -10.75 -11.13
CA PHE A 377 2.25 -12.09 -11.68
C PHE A 377 1.39 -12.12 -12.95
N ASP A 378 1.80 -12.92 -13.93
CA ASP A 378 1.00 -13.14 -15.13
C ASP A 378 -0.20 -14.01 -14.83
N ARG A 379 -0.06 -14.93 -13.87
CA ARG A 379 -1.10 -15.90 -13.46
C ARG A 379 -1.12 -16.09 -11.94
N ILE A 380 -2.32 -16.22 -11.39
CA ILE A 380 -2.52 -16.82 -10.07
C ILE A 380 -3.34 -18.08 -10.29
N MET A 381 -2.87 -19.19 -9.72
CA MET A 381 -3.61 -20.45 -9.76
C MET A 381 -3.82 -20.96 -8.34
N THR A 382 -5.07 -21.31 -8.04
CA THR A 382 -5.48 -21.73 -6.71
C THR A 382 -6.02 -23.15 -6.71
N ASP A 383 -5.78 -23.84 -5.61
CA ASP A 383 -6.49 -25.05 -5.20
C ASP A 383 -6.79 -24.89 -3.70
N ILE A 384 -7.76 -24.02 -3.41
CA ILE A 384 -8.16 -23.63 -2.05
C ILE A 384 -9.62 -24.05 -1.82
N GLY A 385 -9.88 -24.64 -0.65
CA GLY A 385 -11.25 -24.94 -0.18
C GLY A 385 -11.77 -26.34 -0.50
N ASP A 386 -12.90 -26.67 0.13
CA ASP A 386 -13.66 -27.89 -0.11
C ASP A 386 -14.59 -27.65 -1.30
N ASN A 387 -14.21 -28.08 -2.49
CA ASN A 387 -15.12 -28.15 -3.63
C ASN A 387 -16.15 -29.29 -3.42
N GLN A 388 -17.06 -29.12 -2.46
CA GLN A 388 -18.25 -29.93 -2.27
C GLN A 388 -19.46 -29.27 -2.97
N SER A 389 -19.34 -28.99 -4.27
CA SER A 389 -20.52 -28.73 -5.07
C SER A 389 -21.20 -30.08 -5.34
N ILE A 390 -22.42 -30.25 -4.84
CA ILE A 390 -23.31 -31.40 -5.14
C ILE A 390 -23.46 -31.62 -6.66
N GLU A 391 -23.20 -30.59 -7.47
CA GLU A 391 -23.27 -30.58 -8.93
C GLU A 391 -22.09 -31.28 -9.66
N ASN A 392 -20.98 -31.57 -8.97
CA ASN A 392 -19.88 -32.34 -9.55
C ASN A 392 -19.96 -33.79 -9.07
N HIS A 393 -20.47 -34.69 -9.92
CA HIS A 393 -20.55 -36.15 -9.71
C HIS A 393 -19.18 -36.86 -9.51
N LEU A 394 -18.11 -36.14 -9.18
CA LEU A 394 -16.76 -36.65 -8.97
C LEU A 394 -16.41 -36.63 -7.48
N SER A 395 -15.65 -37.64 -7.03
CA SER A 395 -15.05 -37.63 -5.69
C SER A 395 -14.18 -36.40 -5.49
N THR A 396 -14.17 -35.81 -4.29
CA THR A 396 -13.40 -34.60 -3.94
C THR A 396 -11.96 -34.67 -4.45
N TYR A 397 -11.31 -35.84 -4.31
CA TYR A 397 -9.95 -36.09 -4.78
C TYR A 397 -9.78 -35.98 -6.31
N SER A 398 -10.73 -36.50 -7.11
CA SER A 398 -10.65 -36.43 -8.57
C SER A 398 -10.79 -34.99 -9.09
N SER A 399 -11.61 -34.18 -8.43
CA SER A 399 -11.74 -32.74 -8.71
C SER A 399 -10.42 -32.00 -8.47
N ARG A 400 -9.75 -32.26 -7.33
CA ARG A 400 -8.44 -31.68 -7.03
C ARG A 400 -7.37 -32.10 -8.04
N LEU A 401 -7.32 -33.38 -8.43
CA LEU A 401 -6.39 -33.85 -9.47
C LEU A 401 -6.65 -33.20 -10.83
N LYS A 402 -7.92 -32.95 -11.19
CA LYS A 402 -8.27 -32.24 -12.42
C LYS A 402 -7.80 -30.79 -12.38
N LYS A 403 -7.97 -30.08 -11.25
CA LYS A 403 -7.41 -28.73 -11.05
C LYS A 403 -5.89 -28.75 -11.16
N MET A 404 -5.22 -29.68 -10.46
CA MET A 404 -3.76 -29.83 -10.50
C MET A 404 -3.24 -30.11 -11.91
N SER A 405 -3.94 -30.94 -12.69
CA SER A 405 -3.63 -31.18 -14.10
C SER A 405 -3.67 -29.89 -14.94
N GLY A 406 -4.64 -29.01 -14.66
CA GLY A 406 -4.69 -27.66 -15.24
C GLY A 406 -3.49 -26.81 -14.84
N ILE A 407 -3.16 -26.79 -13.54
CA ILE A 407 -2.00 -26.05 -13.00
C ILE A 407 -0.70 -26.49 -13.66
N ILE A 408 -0.47 -27.80 -13.79
CA ILE A 408 0.74 -28.37 -14.40
C ILE A 408 0.94 -27.92 -15.86
N ARG A 409 -0.15 -27.71 -16.61
CA ARG A 409 -0.08 -27.32 -18.02
C ARG A 409 0.34 -25.86 -18.21
N GLU A 410 0.00 -24.98 -17.26
CA GLU A 410 0.15 -23.52 -17.40
C GLU A 410 1.17 -22.89 -16.46
N ALA A 411 1.66 -23.61 -15.45
CA ALA A 411 2.62 -23.09 -14.48
C ALA A 411 4.00 -22.76 -15.11
N ASP A 412 4.46 -21.53 -14.89
CA ASP A 412 5.75 -21.00 -15.32
C ASP A 412 6.38 -20.10 -14.23
N GLU A 413 7.48 -19.42 -14.54
CA GLU A 413 8.21 -18.52 -13.63
C GLU A 413 7.50 -17.20 -13.28
N ASN A 414 6.35 -16.93 -13.89
CA ASN A 414 5.50 -15.76 -13.63
C ASN A 414 4.15 -16.16 -13.01
N THR A 415 4.01 -17.42 -12.59
CA THR A 415 2.82 -17.94 -11.92
C THR A 415 3.01 -17.98 -10.40
N LEU A 416 1.99 -17.49 -9.67
CA LEU A 416 1.82 -17.68 -8.23
C LEU A 416 0.83 -18.82 -7.98
N LEU A 417 1.30 -19.88 -7.33
CA LEU A 417 0.50 -21.05 -6.94
C LEU A 417 0.11 -20.93 -5.47
N LEU A 418 -1.19 -21.06 -5.18
CA LEU A 418 -1.72 -21.07 -3.82
C LEU A 418 -2.49 -22.38 -3.61
N ILE A 419 -1.87 -23.34 -2.92
CA ILE A 419 -2.43 -24.69 -2.79
C ILE A 419 -2.62 -25.04 -1.33
N ASP A 420 -3.86 -25.27 -0.92
CA ASP A 420 -4.19 -25.68 0.43
C ASP A 420 -4.21 -27.22 0.54
N GLU A 421 -3.76 -27.78 1.66
CA GLU A 421 -3.71 -29.21 1.93
C GLU A 421 -3.11 -30.03 0.77
N PHE A 422 -1.91 -29.63 0.34
CA PHE A 422 -1.19 -30.18 -0.80
C PHE A 422 -0.97 -31.69 -0.64
N GLY A 423 -1.49 -32.46 -1.60
CA GLY A 423 -1.36 -33.92 -1.63
C GLY A 423 -2.45 -34.71 -0.93
N THR A 424 -3.47 -34.05 -0.36
CA THR A 424 -4.53 -34.78 0.36
C THR A 424 -5.37 -35.63 -0.58
N GLY A 425 -5.49 -36.91 -0.21
CA GLY A 425 -6.18 -37.93 -1.00
C GLY A 425 -6.60 -39.11 -0.14
N SER A 426 -7.15 -40.14 -0.79
CA SER A 426 -7.70 -41.32 -0.10
C SER A 426 -6.64 -42.17 0.60
N ASP A 427 -5.41 -42.19 0.06
CA ASP A 427 -4.27 -42.92 0.61
C ASP A 427 -3.15 -41.93 0.96
N PRO A 428 -2.77 -41.80 2.24
CA PRO A 428 -1.71 -40.89 2.68
C PRO A 428 -0.33 -41.17 2.07
N GLU A 429 0.03 -42.43 1.82
CA GLU A 429 1.36 -42.77 1.29
C GLU A 429 1.47 -42.41 -0.18
N LEU A 430 0.47 -42.81 -0.98
CA LEU A 430 0.41 -42.49 -2.40
C LEU A 430 0.20 -40.99 -2.64
N GLY A 431 -0.63 -40.34 -1.82
CA GLY A 431 -0.86 -38.90 -1.87
C GLY A 431 0.42 -38.09 -1.57
N GLY A 432 1.19 -38.51 -0.57
CA GLY A 432 2.47 -37.89 -0.22
C GLY A 432 3.50 -37.99 -1.35
N ALA A 433 3.66 -39.16 -1.97
CA ALA A 433 4.61 -39.36 -3.07
C ALA A 433 4.23 -38.57 -4.35
N LEU A 434 2.92 -38.50 -4.65
CA LEU A 434 2.44 -37.72 -5.78
C LEU A 434 2.63 -36.21 -5.56
N ALA A 435 2.35 -35.72 -4.35
CA ALA A 435 2.57 -34.34 -3.98
C ALA A 435 4.04 -33.93 -4.08
N GLU A 436 4.95 -34.80 -3.65
CA GLU A 436 6.39 -34.59 -3.78
C GLU A 436 6.80 -34.44 -5.26
N SER A 437 6.27 -35.30 -6.13
CA SER A 437 6.50 -35.21 -7.58
C SER A 437 5.98 -33.90 -8.19
N PHE A 438 4.81 -33.42 -7.74
CA PHE A 438 4.27 -32.13 -8.17
C PHE A 438 5.11 -30.96 -7.66
N LEU A 439 5.57 -31.00 -6.41
CA LEU A 439 6.44 -29.97 -5.84
C LEU A 439 7.74 -29.86 -6.65
N GLU A 440 8.38 -30.98 -6.97
CA GLU A 440 9.57 -30.98 -7.82
C GLU A 440 9.31 -30.39 -9.21
N PHE A 441 8.16 -30.69 -9.81
CA PHE A 441 7.78 -30.15 -11.10
C PHE A 441 7.68 -28.61 -11.04
N PHE A 442 6.96 -28.06 -10.06
CA PHE A 442 6.83 -26.61 -9.89
C PHE A 442 8.16 -25.94 -9.53
N TYR A 443 8.98 -26.61 -8.74
CA TYR A 443 10.34 -26.15 -8.42
C TYR A 443 11.20 -26.03 -9.69
N LYS A 444 11.17 -27.05 -10.56
CA LYS A 444 11.88 -27.08 -11.87
C LYS A 444 11.34 -26.01 -12.82
N LYS A 445 10.05 -25.72 -12.79
CA LYS A 445 9.40 -24.62 -13.54
C LYS A 445 9.71 -23.22 -13.00
N LYS A 446 10.39 -23.12 -11.85
CA LYS A 446 10.69 -21.86 -11.16
C LYS A 446 9.43 -21.05 -10.80
N SER A 447 8.29 -21.70 -10.64
CA SER A 447 7.06 -21.04 -10.20
C SER A 447 7.18 -20.56 -8.76
N PHE A 448 6.42 -19.51 -8.42
CA PHE A 448 6.23 -19.09 -7.04
C PHE A 448 5.09 -19.91 -6.45
N ALA A 449 5.27 -20.42 -5.23
CA ALA A 449 4.25 -21.25 -4.60
C ALA A 449 4.16 -21.00 -3.10
N ILE A 450 2.93 -20.90 -2.59
CA ILE A 450 2.63 -21.03 -1.17
C ILE A 450 1.73 -22.23 -1.02
N ILE A 451 2.25 -23.26 -0.35
CA ILE A 451 1.56 -24.53 -0.17
C ILE A 451 1.34 -24.78 1.31
N THR A 452 0.20 -25.35 1.68
CA THR A 452 0.01 -25.88 3.04
C THR A 452 0.09 -27.40 3.00
N THR A 453 0.71 -28.02 4.01
CA THR A 453 0.81 -29.48 4.07
C THR A 453 0.79 -30.02 5.49
N HIS A 454 0.32 -31.26 5.58
CA HIS A 454 0.39 -32.11 6.76
C HIS A 454 1.42 -33.23 6.61
N TYR A 455 1.97 -33.41 5.41
CA TYR A 455 2.85 -34.52 5.10
C TYR A 455 4.29 -34.24 5.48
N THR A 456 4.88 -35.16 6.25
CA THR A 456 6.27 -35.05 6.71
C THR A 456 7.28 -35.17 5.57
N ASN A 457 7.02 -35.98 4.54
CA ASN A 457 7.92 -36.10 3.38
C ASN A 457 8.06 -34.77 2.63
N ILE A 458 6.97 -34.00 2.47
CA ILE A 458 7.01 -32.68 1.84
C ILE A 458 7.87 -31.70 2.64
N LYS A 459 7.74 -31.67 3.97
CA LYS A 459 8.59 -30.83 4.85
C LYS A 459 10.08 -31.13 4.65
N LEU A 460 10.42 -32.43 4.50
CA LEU A 460 11.79 -32.90 4.30
C LEU A 460 12.34 -32.51 2.91
N VAL A 461 11.53 -32.65 1.86
CA VAL A 461 11.91 -32.29 0.50
C VAL A 461 12.15 -30.79 0.39
N VAL A 462 11.26 -29.97 0.95
CA VAL A 462 11.41 -28.50 0.99
C VAL A 462 12.70 -28.10 1.68
N GLU A 463 13.10 -28.79 2.75
CA GLU A 463 14.35 -28.53 3.46
C GLU A 463 15.60 -28.79 2.62
N GLN A 464 15.52 -29.73 1.67
CA GLN A 464 16.63 -30.08 0.78
C GLN A 464 16.75 -29.15 -0.43
N LEU A 465 15.69 -28.41 -0.75
CA LEU A 465 15.60 -27.55 -1.92
C LEU A 465 16.10 -26.12 -1.59
N PRO A 466 17.19 -25.64 -2.23
CA PRO A 466 17.76 -24.33 -1.90
C PRO A 466 16.83 -23.12 -2.08
N ASN A 467 15.89 -23.20 -3.03
CA ASN A 467 14.96 -22.11 -3.33
C ASN A 467 13.56 -22.33 -2.74
N ALA A 468 13.44 -23.18 -1.72
CA ALA A 468 12.21 -23.44 -0.99
C ALA A 468 12.46 -23.30 0.52
N GLN A 469 11.41 -22.96 1.27
CA GLN A 469 11.53 -22.74 2.70
C GLN A 469 10.29 -23.24 3.44
N ASN A 470 10.53 -23.90 4.57
CA ASN A 470 9.48 -24.29 5.50
C ASN A 470 9.01 -23.09 6.33
N ALA A 471 7.73 -23.08 6.69
CA ALA A 471 7.17 -22.15 7.66
C ALA A 471 6.14 -22.87 8.54
N ALA A 472 6.01 -22.38 9.77
CA ALA A 472 5.13 -22.95 10.79
C ALA A 472 4.12 -21.90 11.26
N MET A 473 2.86 -22.29 11.37
CA MET A 473 1.89 -21.49 12.13
C MET A 473 2.09 -21.77 13.62
N LEU A 474 2.38 -20.72 14.38
CA LEU A 474 2.67 -20.83 15.79
C LEU A 474 1.44 -21.20 16.61
N PHE A 475 1.67 -22.05 17.60
CA PHE A 475 0.67 -22.61 18.50
C PHE A 475 1.21 -22.55 19.93
N ASP A 476 0.40 -22.08 20.87
CA ASP A 476 0.78 -22.02 22.27
C ASP A 476 0.59 -23.39 22.93
N GLU A 477 1.68 -24.01 23.35
CA GLU A 477 1.69 -25.34 24.00
C GLU A 477 0.97 -25.35 25.35
N LYS A 478 0.85 -24.21 26.04
CA LYS A 478 0.22 -24.12 27.36
C LYS A 478 -1.29 -23.93 27.26
N THR A 479 -1.72 -22.98 26.43
CA THR A 479 -3.14 -22.62 26.28
C THR A 479 -3.84 -23.49 25.22
N LEU A 480 -3.07 -24.16 24.36
CA LEU A 480 -3.56 -24.88 23.19
C LEU A 480 -4.33 -23.95 22.23
N GLU A 481 -3.89 -22.69 22.13
CA GLU A 481 -4.46 -21.68 21.26
C GLU A 481 -3.54 -21.38 20.07
N PRO A 482 -4.11 -21.23 18.85
CA PRO A 482 -3.34 -20.75 17.72
C PRO A 482 -2.93 -19.30 17.95
N LEU A 483 -1.65 -18.99 17.73
CA LEU A 483 -1.13 -17.61 17.82
C LEU A 483 -1.32 -16.82 16.52
N TYR A 484 -1.84 -17.48 15.47
CA TYR A 484 -2.07 -16.94 14.13
C TYR A 484 -0.85 -16.25 13.48
N LYS A 485 0.34 -16.54 13.99
CA LYS A 485 1.60 -15.95 13.56
C LYS A 485 2.39 -16.97 12.75
N LEU A 486 2.82 -16.58 11.57
CA LEU A 486 3.72 -17.38 10.74
C LEU A 486 5.17 -17.19 11.19
N GLU A 487 5.88 -18.28 11.45
CA GLU A 487 7.33 -18.31 11.63
C GLU A 487 7.99 -18.98 10.43
N VAL A 488 8.83 -18.22 9.72
CA VAL A 488 9.50 -18.67 8.50
C VAL A 488 10.84 -19.29 8.85
N GLY A 489 11.16 -20.44 8.24
CA GLY A 489 12.42 -21.18 8.40
C GLY A 489 12.29 -22.47 9.22
N GLN A 490 11.11 -22.80 9.75
CA GLN A 490 10.89 -24.02 10.53
C GLN A 490 9.59 -24.70 10.09
N ALA A 491 9.53 -26.04 10.17
CA ALA A 491 8.26 -26.75 10.00
C ALA A 491 7.52 -26.90 11.33
N GLY A 492 6.20 -26.87 11.28
CA GLY A 492 5.32 -27.04 12.41
C GLY A 492 5.03 -28.51 12.74
N SER A 493 4.88 -28.79 14.02
CA SER A 493 4.40 -30.07 14.54
C SER A 493 2.90 -30.25 14.29
N SER A 494 2.48 -31.51 14.19
CA SER A 494 1.06 -31.89 14.19
C SER A 494 0.52 -31.93 15.63
N PHE A 495 -0.37 -31.00 15.99
CA PHE A 495 -0.98 -30.91 17.34
C PHE A 495 -2.34 -31.63 17.45
N THR A 496 -2.50 -32.74 16.73
CA THR A 496 -3.80 -33.43 16.57
C THR A 496 -4.39 -33.88 17.91
N PHE A 497 -3.56 -34.39 18.81
CA PHE A 497 -4.03 -34.90 20.11
C PHE A 497 -4.33 -33.78 21.11
N GLU A 498 -3.56 -32.70 21.05
CA GLU A 498 -3.73 -31.51 21.88
C GLU A 498 -5.02 -30.77 21.50
N VAL A 499 -5.30 -30.65 20.19
CA VAL A 499 -6.58 -30.13 19.68
C VAL A 499 -7.75 -31.03 20.09
N ALA A 500 -7.60 -32.35 20.04
CA ALA A 500 -8.62 -33.29 20.52
C ALA A 500 -8.91 -33.09 22.03
N GLN A 501 -7.86 -32.90 22.84
CA GLN A 501 -8.00 -32.64 24.28
C GLN A 501 -8.76 -31.33 24.55
N LYS A 502 -8.45 -30.27 23.79
CA LYS A 502 -9.17 -28.99 23.86
C LYS A 502 -10.66 -29.12 23.52
N ASN A 503 -10.99 -29.95 22.54
CA ASN A 503 -12.37 -30.26 22.16
C ASN A 503 -13.06 -31.23 23.14
N LYS A 504 -12.51 -31.38 24.35
CA LYS A 504 -13.09 -32.18 25.45
C LYS A 504 -13.24 -33.67 25.10
N ILE A 505 -12.43 -34.18 24.17
CA ILE A 505 -12.36 -35.63 23.92
C ILE A 505 -11.72 -36.30 25.15
N PRO A 506 -12.34 -37.34 25.74
CA PRO A 506 -11.80 -38.00 26.92
C PRO A 506 -10.37 -38.52 26.75
N ASN A 507 -9.52 -38.28 27.76
CA ASN A 507 -8.10 -38.68 27.74
C ASN A 507 -7.87 -40.18 27.49
N PHE A 508 -8.79 -41.06 27.89
CA PHE A 508 -8.66 -42.49 27.63
C PHE A 508 -8.75 -42.82 26.13
N ILE A 509 -9.56 -42.09 25.36
CA ILE A 509 -9.66 -42.22 23.89
C ILE A 509 -8.38 -41.69 23.24
N ILE A 510 -7.90 -40.53 23.68
CA ILE A 510 -6.66 -39.92 23.19
C ILE A 510 -5.46 -40.85 23.43
N ASN A 511 -5.36 -41.43 24.63
CA ASN A 511 -4.29 -42.36 24.98
C ASN A 511 -4.40 -43.68 24.20
N SER A 512 -5.62 -44.16 23.94
CA SER A 512 -5.84 -45.32 23.06
C SER A 512 -5.41 -45.01 21.62
N ALA A 513 -5.73 -43.83 21.10
CA ALA A 513 -5.30 -43.40 19.77
C ALA A 513 -3.78 -43.24 19.68
N LYS A 514 -3.12 -42.64 20.68
CA LYS A 514 -1.65 -42.54 20.76
C LYS A 514 -0.94 -43.90 20.70
N LYS A 515 -1.54 -44.96 21.26
CA LYS A 515 -1.01 -46.32 21.20
C LYS A 515 -1.19 -47.00 19.83
N LYS A 516 -2.14 -46.52 19.01
CA LYS A 516 -2.44 -47.06 17.67
C LYS A 516 -1.60 -46.43 16.57
N VAL A 517 -1.08 -45.22 16.78
CA VAL A 517 -0.14 -44.60 15.84
C VAL A 517 1.22 -45.25 16.04
N GLU A 518 1.87 -45.66 14.96
CA GLU A 518 3.22 -46.23 15.02
C GLU A 518 4.17 -45.28 15.75
N HIS A 519 4.92 -45.83 16.70
CA HIS A 519 5.83 -45.08 17.55
C HIS A 519 6.88 -44.33 16.72
N ASP A 520 7.24 -44.87 15.56
CA ASP A 520 8.26 -44.33 14.66
C ASP A 520 7.78 -43.05 13.96
N ILE A 521 6.53 -42.97 13.49
CA ILE A 521 6.00 -41.80 12.78
C ILE A 521 5.93 -40.57 13.71
N VAL A 522 5.44 -40.76 14.94
CA VAL A 522 5.31 -39.66 15.92
C VAL A 522 6.68 -39.19 16.41
N ASN A 523 7.62 -40.12 16.61
CA ASN A 523 8.99 -39.77 17.01
C ASN A 523 9.75 -39.09 15.88
N LEU A 524 9.55 -39.51 14.62
CA LEU A 524 10.18 -38.90 13.46
C LEU A 524 9.74 -37.45 13.29
N ASP A 525 8.43 -37.17 13.29
CA ASP A 525 7.88 -35.81 13.11
C ASP A 525 8.38 -34.87 14.23
N LYS A 526 8.42 -35.34 15.49
CA LYS A 526 8.99 -34.59 16.62
C LYS A 526 10.50 -34.34 16.49
N THR A 527 11.25 -35.34 16.03
CA THR A 527 12.70 -35.24 15.87
C THR A 527 13.05 -34.29 14.74
N ILE A 528 12.31 -34.35 13.63
CA ILE A 528 12.47 -33.45 12.48
C ILE A 528 12.22 -32.00 12.91
N VAL A 529 11.11 -31.73 13.60
CA VAL A 529 10.80 -30.37 14.07
C VAL A 529 11.88 -29.86 15.02
N LYS A 530 12.34 -30.69 15.97
CA LYS A 530 13.39 -30.29 16.91
C LYS A 530 14.73 -30.02 16.22
N LEU A 531 15.13 -30.86 15.27
CA LEU A 531 16.35 -30.65 14.49
C LEU A 531 16.26 -29.38 13.63
N GLN A 532 15.10 -29.10 13.04
CA GLN A 532 14.87 -27.88 12.28
C GLN A 532 14.91 -26.64 13.18
N GLN A 533 14.34 -26.70 14.38
CA GLN A 533 14.45 -25.64 15.38
C GLN A 533 15.91 -25.35 15.76
N GLU A 534 16.67 -26.39 16.11
CA GLU A 534 18.09 -26.24 16.48
C GLU A 534 18.91 -25.69 15.30
N LYS A 535 18.69 -26.17 14.07
CA LYS A 535 19.36 -25.65 12.87
C LYS A 535 19.01 -24.18 12.62
N PHE A 536 17.74 -23.81 12.72
CA PHE A 536 17.29 -22.43 12.54
C PHE A 536 17.88 -21.49 13.59
N GLU A 537 17.95 -21.92 14.86
CA GLU A 537 18.63 -21.15 15.91
C GLU A 537 20.11 -20.94 15.58
N VAL A 538 20.80 -21.98 15.11
CA VAL A 538 22.20 -21.89 14.67
C VAL A 538 22.36 -20.94 13.49
N GLU A 539 21.48 -21.00 12.48
CA GLU A 539 21.51 -20.09 11.32
C GLU A 539 21.24 -18.65 11.71
N LYS A 540 20.27 -18.41 12.61
CA LYS A 540 19.96 -17.09 13.16
C LYS A 540 21.13 -16.52 13.96
N LEU A 541 21.75 -17.34 14.81
CA LEU A 541 22.96 -16.97 15.53
C LEU A 541 24.11 -16.63 14.57
N LYS A 542 24.30 -17.44 13.52
CA LYS A 542 25.33 -17.21 12.50
C LYS A 542 25.09 -15.90 11.73
N SER A 543 23.84 -15.63 11.33
CA SER A 543 23.42 -14.39 10.68
C SER A 543 23.70 -13.17 11.56
N ASN A 544 23.27 -13.20 12.82
CA ASN A 544 23.55 -12.13 13.79
C ASN A 544 25.06 -11.92 13.99
N LEU A 545 25.85 -13.00 14.01
CA LEU A 545 27.31 -12.95 14.12
C LEU A 545 27.95 -12.31 12.88
N THR A 546 27.43 -12.60 11.68
CA THR A 546 27.91 -11.97 10.43
C THR A 546 27.55 -10.49 10.38
N GLU A 547 26.33 -10.09 10.74
CA GLU A 547 25.93 -8.67 10.81
C GLU A 547 26.77 -7.90 11.84
N GLN A 548 27.03 -8.49 13.01
CA GLN A 548 27.91 -7.90 14.01
C GLN A 548 29.35 -7.75 13.51
N LYS A 549 29.87 -8.73 12.76
CA LYS A 549 31.20 -8.65 12.14
C LYS A 549 31.25 -7.53 11.10
N GLU A 550 30.27 -7.42 10.20
CA GLU A 550 30.20 -6.34 9.21
C GLU A 550 30.06 -4.97 9.86
N SER A 551 29.21 -4.83 10.88
CA SER A 551 29.07 -3.58 11.66
C SER A 551 30.40 -3.18 12.33
N THR A 552 31.13 -4.16 12.88
CA THR A 552 32.43 -3.93 13.51
C THR A 552 33.50 -3.55 12.48
N GLN A 553 33.48 -4.19 11.30
CA GLN A 553 34.35 -3.87 10.17
C GLN A 553 34.10 -2.44 9.67
N ASN A 554 32.83 -2.06 9.45
CA ASN A 554 32.45 -0.72 9.02
C ASN A 554 32.84 0.36 10.04
N LYS A 555 32.66 0.08 11.35
CA LYS A 555 33.14 0.99 12.41
C LYS A 555 34.65 1.15 12.39
N LYS A 556 35.40 0.08 12.11
CA LYS A 556 36.86 0.11 12.00
C LYS A 556 37.31 0.95 10.80
N GLU A 557 36.71 0.77 9.63
CA GLU A 557 36.99 1.57 8.43
C GLU A 557 36.66 3.06 8.63
N ASN A 558 35.55 3.37 9.32
CA ASN A 558 35.21 4.74 9.66
C ASN A 558 36.21 5.37 10.65
N LEU A 559 36.71 4.60 11.63
CA LEU A 559 37.77 5.05 12.53
C LEU A 559 39.09 5.30 11.77
N GLU A 560 39.43 4.46 10.80
CA GLU A 560 40.62 4.67 9.95
C GLU A 560 40.50 5.95 9.13
N LYS A 561 39.36 6.19 8.47
CA LYS A 561 39.09 7.44 7.74
C LYS A 561 39.15 8.68 8.64
N LEU A 562 38.57 8.60 9.85
CA LEU A 562 38.60 9.70 10.80
C LEU A 562 40.03 9.99 11.29
N ASN A 563 40.83 8.94 11.49
CA ASN A 563 42.23 9.07 11.86
C ASN A 563 43.07 9.71 10.74
N GLU A 564 42.83 9.35 9.47
CA GLU A 564 43.45 10.03 8.33
C GLU A 564 43.08 11.51 8.26
N GLN A 565 41.80 11.85 8.49
CA GLN A 565 41.36 13.25 8.54
C GLN A 565 42.01 14.03 9.69
N LEU A 566 42.15 13.41 10.87
CA LEU A 566 42.86 14.01 12.01
C LEU A 566 44.34 14.23 11.69
N GLN A 567 44.99 13.27 11.04
CA GLN A 567 46.38 13.42 10.59
C GLN A 567 46.55 14.54 9.56
N GLN A 568 45.64 14.67 8.60
CA GLN A 568 45.66 15.79 7.65
C GLN A 568 45.48 17.14 8.35
N LYS A 569 44.56 17.22 9.32
CA LYS A 569 44.37 18.44 10.12
C LYS A 569 45.62 18.78 10.93
N LEU A 570 46.25 17.80 11.59
CA LEU A 570 47.50 18.00 12.33
C LEU A 570 48.64 18.47 11.42
N PHE A 571 48.75 17.88 10.22
CA PHE A 571 49.75 18.30 9.23
C PHE A 571 49.52 19.75 8.78
N ASN A 572 48.28 20.12 8.46
CA ASN A 572 47.93 21.49 8.09
C ASN A 572 48.21 22.46 9.24
N PHE A 573 47.93 22.06 10.47
CA PHE A 573 48.20 22.87 11.67
C PHE A 573 49.70 23.08 11.87
N GLN A 574 50.53 22.04 11.67
CA GLN A 574 51.99 22.17 11.70
C GLN A 574 52.50 23.10 10.60
N LYS A 575 51.97 23.01 9.39
CA LYS A 575 52.34 23.90 8.27
C LYS A 575 52.03 25.36 8.59
N LEU A 576 50.84 25.64 9.12
CA LEU A 576 50.43 26.96 9.60
C LEU A 576 51.36 27.49 10.69
N TYR A 577 51.69 26.64 11.67
CA TYR A 577 52.58 27.01 12.76
C TYR A 577 54.00 27.33 12.28
N GLU A 578 54.55 26.55 11.35
CA GLU A 578 55.85 26.84 10.72
C GLU A 578 55.83 28.13 9.91
N GLU A 579 54.75 28.42 9.18
CA GLU A 579 54.59 29.68 8.44
C GLU A 579 54.51 30.89 9.37
N GLU A 580 53.78 30.78 10.47
CA GLU A 580 53.65 31.85 11.46
C GLU A 580 54.98 32.10 12.18
N HIS A 581 55.65 31.03 12.62
CA HIS A 581 56.95 31.13 13.26
C HIS A 581 58.03 31.69 12.32
N ARG A 582 57.91 31.41 11.01
CA ARG A 582 58.75 32.00 9.96
C ARG A 582 58.50 33.50 9.82
N LYS A 583 57.23 33.93 9.79
CA LYS A 583 56.87 35.37 9.75
C LYS A 583 57.41 36.11 10.97
N LEU A 584 57.33 35.51 12.15
CA LEU A 584 57.91 36.07 13.38
C LEU A 584 59.44 36.20 13.31
N GLN A 585 60.16 35.17 12.86
CA GLN A 585 61.62 35.26 12.70
C GLN A 585 62.03 36.29 11.66
N PHE A 586 61.25 36.44 10.58
CA PHE A 586 61.46 37.48 9.59
C PHE A 586 61.22 38.88 10.17
N GLY A 587 60.13 39.05 10.94
CA GLY A 587 59.83 40.26 11.69
C GLY A 587 60.99 40.67 12.61
N ASN A 588 61.49 39.75 13.44
CA ASN A 588 62.62 40.02 14.35
C ASN A 588 63.91 40.39 13.61
N LYS A 589 64.15 39.82 12.42
CA LYS A 589 65.32 40.18 11.58
C LYS A 589 65.16 41.54 10.93
N ILE A 590 63.95 41.91 10.52
CA ILE A 590 63.62 43.26 10.05
C ILE A 590 63.77 44.27 11.18
N GLU A 591 63.33 43.92 12.39
CA GLU A 591 63.46 44.79 13.56
C GLU A 591 64.93 45.02 13.91
N GLY A 592 65.75 43.95 13.92
CA GLY A 592 67.20 44.08 14.05
C GLY A 592 67.86 44.88 12.92
N PHE A 593 67.29 44.84 11.71
CA PHE A 593 67.70 45.69 10.59
C PHE A 593 67.35 47.17 10.82
N ILE A 594 66.14 47.46 11.28
CA ILE A 594 65.68 48.82 11.64
C ILE A 594 66.58 49.40 12.73
N ASP A 595 66.85 48.63 13.79
CA ASP A 595 67.76 49.03 14.87
C ASP A 595 69.18 49.32 14.38
N SER A 596 69.67 48.54 13.42
CA SER A 596 71.00 48.71 12.83
C SER A 596 71.09 49.97 11.95
N TYR A 597 70.00 50.35 11.28
CA TYR A 597 69.91 51.57 10.48
C TYR A 597 69.82 52.82 11.36
N VAL A 598 69.05 52.76 12.45
CA VAL A 598 68.91 53.87 13.42
C VAL A 598 70.23 54.13 14.17
N LYS A 599 71.04 53.08 14.44
CA LYS A 599 72.34 53.19 15.13
C LYS A 599 73.52 53.67 14.27
N GLY A 600 73.30 54.19 13.06
CA GLY A 600 74.31 54.94 12.31
C GLY A 600 75.33 54.12 11.50
N LYS A 601 75.01 52.87 11.09
CA LYS A 601 75.83 52.12 10.12
C LYS A 601 75.76 52.73 8.71
N SER A 602 76.84 52.58 7.94
CA SER A 602 76.95 53.14 6.57
C SER A 602 75.82 52.62 5.65
N ARG A 603 75.20 53.50 4.85
CA ARG A 603 74.09 53.15 3.92
C ARG A 603 74.45 51.98 2.99
N LYS A 604 75.71 51.83 2.59
CA LYS A 604 76.16 50.74 1.70
C LYS A 604 76.11 49.37 2.37
N ASP A 605 76.51 49.27 3.64
CA ASP A 605 76.52 48.00 4.37
C ASP A 605 75.10 47.56 4.74
N VAL A 606 74.26 48.52 5.11
CA VAL A 606 72.83 48.27 5.41
C VAL A 606 72.09 47.75 4.17
N VAL A 607 72.28 48.37 2.99
CA VAL A 607 71.66 47.91 1.75
C VAL A 607 72.17 46.51 1.36
N LYS A 608 73.46 46.23 1.57
CA LYS A 608 74.04 44.90 1.30
C LYS A 608 73.43 43.82 2.18
N ASP A 609 73.25 44.07 3.48
CA ASP A 609 72.61 43.14 4.41
C ASP A 609 71.12 42.92 4.09
N PHE A 610 70.40 43.98 3.69
CA PHE A 610 69.00 43.88 3.27
C PHE A 610 68.83 43.06 1.98
N VAL A 611 69.68 43.32 0.97
CA VAL A 611 69.71 42.54 -0.28
C VAL A 611 70.03 41.08 0.02
N LYS A 612 70.92 40.80 0.98
CA LYS A 612 71.24 39.42 1.41
C LYS A 612 70.06 38.73 2.10
N ILE A 613 69.28 39.44 2.92
CA ILE A 613 68.04 38.91 3.53
C ILE A 613 66.99 38.63 2.45
N LEU A 614 66.80 39.56 1.51
CA LEU A 614 65.86 39.40 0.38
C LEU A 614 66.27 38.28 -0.58
N GLU A 615 67.56 38.15 -0.90
CA GLU A 615 68.08 37.04 -1.71
C GLU A 615 67.90 35.70 -1.01
N GLN A 616 68.15 35.62 0.30
CA GLN A 616 67.85 34.42 1.09
C GLN A 616 66.35 34.09 1.09
N GLU A 617 65.47 35.10 1.14
CA GLU A 617 64.03 34.88 1.11
C GLU A 617 63.53 34.46 -0.29
N LYS A 618 64.10 35.05 -1.34
CA LYS A 618 63.81 34.73 -2.75
C LYS A 618 64.29 33.32 -3.10
N PHE A 619 65.50 32.93 -2.69
CA PHE A 619 66.00 31.56 -2.85
C PHE A 619 65.15 30.54 -2.08
N ARG A 620 64.64 30.89 -0.90
CA ARG A 620 63.80 30.00 -0.09
C ARG A 620 62.35 29.89 -0.58
N LYS A 621 61.80 30.93 -1.25
CA LYS A 621 60.51 30.87 -1.95
C LYS A 621 60.56 30.10 -3.27
N LEU A 622 61.69 30.13 -3.99
CA LEU A 622 61.87 29.31 -5.20
C LEU A 622 62.33 27.86 -4.90
N GLY A 623 62.96 27.62 -3.76
CA GLY A 623 63.37 26.28 -3.32
C GLY A 623 62.26 25.43 -2.69
N SER A 624 61.14 26.03 -2.26
CA SER A 624 60.07 25.31 -1.57
C SER A 624 59.35 24.28 -2.44
N ASP A 625 59.21 24.51 -3.76
CA ASP A 625 58.46 23.59 -4.63
C ASP A 625 59.18 22.25 -4.91
N LYS A 626 60.52 22.23 -4.95
CA LYS A 626 61.29 21.00 -5.25
C LYS A 626 61.68 20.20 -4.01
N ASP A 627 61.78 20.85 -2.84
CA ASP A 627 62.08 20.18 -1.57
C ASP A 627 60.81 19.78 -0.80
N GLU A 628 59.64 20.40 -1.04
CA GLU A 628 58.38 19.97 -0.44
C GLU A 628 58.04 18.53 -0.85
N THR A 629 58.23 18.14 -2.11
CA THR A 629 57.96 16.76 -2.58
C THR A 629 58.94 15.73 -2.00
N LYS A 630 60.22 16.08 -1.83
CA LYS A 630 61.22 15.21 -1.18
C LYS A 630 61.04 15.13 0.33
N LYS A 631 60.71 16.24 1.01
CA LYS A 631 60.38 16.23 2.44
C LYS A 631 59.02 15.55 2.70
N LEU A 632 58.02 15.71 1.84
CA LEU A 632 56.77 14.93 1.87
C LEU A 632 57.02 13.43 1.68
N GLN A 633 57.96 13.03 0.82
CA GLN A 633 58.36 11.62 0.68
C GLN A 633 59.17 11.11 1.87
N VAL A 634 60.04 11.93 2.47
CA VAL A 634 60.85 11.55 3.65
C VAL A 634 60.04 11.57 4.93
N VAL A 635 59.07 12.48 5.08
CA VAL A 635 58.11 12.54 6.19
C VAL A 635 57.04 11.47 6.01
N LYS A 636 56.51 11.23 4.79
CA LYS A 636 55.73 10.00 4.52
C LYS A 636 56.56 8.77 4.84
N ARG A 637 57.82 8.63 4.40
CA ARG A 637 58.68 7.46 4.74
C ARG A 637 58.98 7.35 6.23
N LYS A 638 59.23 8.45 6.95
CA LYS A 638 59.49 8.46 8.41
C LYS A 638 58.21 8.16 9.20
N ILE A 639 57.06 8.63 8.75
CA ILE A 639 55.75 8.34 9.35
C ILE A 639 55.27 6.94 8.99
N THR A 640 55.52 6.43 7.78
CA THR A 640 55.32 5.00 7.44
C THR A 640 56.32 4.11 8.20
N GLN A 641 57.52 4.59 8.53
CA GLN A 641 58.47 3.90 9.43
C GLN A 641 58.08 4.00 10.91
N GLN A 642 57.45 5.09 11.36
CA GLN A 642 56.90 5.24 12.72
C GLN A 642 55.59 4.46 12.89
N LEU A 643 54.73 4.40 11.88
CA LEU A 643 53.53 3.54 11.83
C LEU A 643 53.90 2.06 11.66
N LYS A 644 55.02 1.73 10.99
CA LYS A 644 55.62 0.39 11.08
C LYS A 644 56.14 0.06 12.49
N LYS A 645 56.30 1.04 13.38
CA LYS A 645 56.61 0.82 14.80
C LYS A 645 55.36 0.65 15.68
N GLU A 646 54.15 0.88 15.17
CA GLU A 646 52.87 0.62 15.86
C GLU A 646 51.94 -0.32 15.05
N ASN A 647 52.48 -1.11 14.13
CA ASN A 647 51.78 -2.32 13.65
C ASN A 647 51.92 -3.43 14.71
N VAL A 648 50.97 -3.41 15.64
CA VAL A 648 50.76 -4.45 16.66
C VAL A 648 50.56 -5.83 16.03
N GLN A 649 50.24 -5.94 14.73
CA GLN A 649 50.07 -7.23 14.05
C GLN A 649 51.40 -7.92 13.63
N GLU A 650 52.43 -7.20 13.18
CA GLU A 650 53.70 -7.83 12.76
C GLU A 650 54.59 -8.21 13.96
N LYS A 651 54.54 -7.44 15.05
CA LYS A 651 55.18 -7.84 16.31
C LYS A 651 54.44 -9.00 16.96
N ILE A 652 53.11 -9.08 16.93
CA ILE A 652 52.39 -10.24 17.48
C ILE A 652 52.62 -11.48 16.60
N ALA A 653 52.63 -11.39 15.27
CA ALA A 653 52.93 -12.54 14.42
C ALA A 653 54.37 -13.06 14.59
N LYS A 654 55.39 -12.18 14.57
CA LYS A 654 56.79 -12.59 14.78
C LYS A 654 57.12 -12.94 16.22
N THR A 655 56.41 -12.37 17.21
CA THR A 655 56.59 -12.74 18.63
C THR A 655 55.82 -14.02 18.94
N ASN A 656 54.67 -14.28 18.30
CA ASN A 656 53.97 -15.56 18.36
C ASN A 656 54.73 -16.66 17.63
N GLU A 657 55.30 -16.43 16.44
CA GLU A 657 56.20 -17.40 15.79
C GLU A 657 57.42 -17.67 16.68
N LYS A 658 58.06 -16.65 17.27
CA LYS A 658 59.19 -16.86 18.19
C LYS A 658 58.78 -17.49 19.52
N LEU A 659 57.58 -17.23 20.03
CA LEU A 659 57.01 -17.86 21.23
C LEU A 659 56.57 -19.29 20.96
N GLU A 660 56.05 -19.60 19.77
CA GLU A 660 55.73 -20.95 19.32
C GLU A 660 57.00 -21.74 19.04
N ASP A 661 58.03 -21.17 18.42
CA ASP A 661 59.35 -21.80 18.28
C ASP A 661 59.99 -22.05 19.64
N LYS A 662 59.85 -21.12 20.59
CA LYS A 662 60.35 -21.31 21.97
C LYS A 662 59.54 -22.37 22.72
N ARG A 663 58.21 -22.36 22.59
CA ARG A 663 57.31 -23.36 23.19
C ARG A 663 57.50 -24.74 22.55
N ALA A 664 57.76 -24.83 21.25
CA ALA A 664 58.05 -26.08 20.55
C ALA A 664 59.40 -26.66 21.00
N LYS A 665 60.43 -25.81 21.15
CA LYS A 665 61.72 -26.22 21.74
C LYS A 665 61.60 -26.64 23.19
N GLU A 666 60.84 -25.92 24.01
CA GLU A 666 60.57 -26.30 25.41
C GLU A 666 59.77 -27.61 25.49
N ARG A 667 58.71 -27.76 24.67
CA ARG A 667 57.92 -29.00 24.55
C ARG A 667 58.79 -30.19 24.17
N ALA A 668 59.68 -30.06 23.20
CA ALA A 668 60.58 -31.15 22.79
C ALA A 668 61.47 -31.68 23.93
N VAL A 669 61.80 -30.85 24.92
CA VAL A 669 62.64 -31.25 26.06
C VAL A 669 61.88 -32.16 27.04
N TRP A 670 60.60 -31.89 27.29
CA TRP A 670 59.80 -32.60 28.28
C TRP A 670 58.79 -33.60 27.70
N LEU A 671 58.48 -33.55 26.41
CA LEU A 671 57.54 -34.47 25.73
C LEU A 671 58.17 -35.86 25.56
N LYS A 672 58.26 -36.61 26.66
CA LYS A 672 58.78 -37.98 26.72
C LYS A 672 57.76 -38.89 27.38
N VAL A 673 57.76 -40.16 26.98
CA VAL A 673 56.95 -41.20 27.62
C VAL A 673 57.28 -41.25 29.12
N GLY A 674 56.26 -41.26 29.98
CA GLY A 674 56.37 -41.25 31.44
C GLY A 674 56.23 -39.88 32.12
N GLN A 675 56.19 -38.76 31.37
CA GLN A 675 56.00 -37.42 31.96
C GLN A 675 54.55 -37.14 32.36
N ARG A 676 54.37 -36.39 33.45
CA ARG A 676 53.05 -35.90 33.92
C ARG A 676 52.70 -34.63 33.17
N VAL A 677 51.52 -34.63 32.56
CA VAL A 677 51.01 -33.56 31.71
C VAL A 677 49.55 -33.29 31.99
N ARG A 678 49.10 -32.12 31.60
CA ARG A 678 47.72 -31.66 31.71
C ARG A 678 47.31 -30.99 30.40
N ILE A 679 46.02 -31.01 30.09
CA ILE A 679 45.47 -30.27 28.94
C ILE A 679 45.37 -28.80 29.32
N LEU A 680 45.77 -27.91 28.42
CA LEU A 680 45.61 -26.47 28.58
C LEU A 680 44.16 -26.10 28.99
N GLY A 681 44.00 -25.55 30.19
CA GLY A 681 42.70 -25.15 30.75
C GLY A 681 41.95 -26.24 31.53
N SER A 682 42.48 -27.45 31.63
CA SER A 682 41.92 -28.54 32.45
C SER A 682 42.63 -28.65 33.80
N THR A 683 41.98 -29.17 34.84
CA THR A 683 42.60 -29.46 36.14
C THR A 683 43.18 -30.88 36.23
N SER A 684 42.77 -31.77 35.32
CA SER A 684 43.14 -33.19 35.34
C SER A 684 44.61 -33.43 34.94
N VAL A 685 45.29 -34.31 35.67
CA VAL A 685 46.70 -34.66 35.47
C VAL A 685 46.80 -36.09 34.95
N GLY A 686 47.43 -36.29 33.80
CA GLY A 686 47.68 -37.61 33.21
C GLY A 686 49.16 -37.84 32.91
N THR A 687 49.52 -39.07 32.55
CA THR A 687 50.88 -39.45 32.16
C THR A 687 50.95 -39.81 30.67
N ILE A 688 52.01 -39.35 29.99
CA ILE A 688 52.24 -39.69 28.57
C ILE A 688 52.61 -41.17 28.48
N GLU A 689 51.82 -41.95 27.75
CA GLU A 689 52.06 -43.39 27.54
C GLU A 689 52.66 -43.67 26.17
N LYS A 690 52.24 -42.95 25.13
CA LYS A 690 52.72 -43.13 23.76
C LYS A 690 52.67 -41.82 22.97
N ILE A 691 53.65 -41.60 22.10
CA ILE A 691 53.72 -40.47 21.16
C ILE A 691 53.73 -41.07 19.74
N ASP A 692 52.71 -40.78 18.92
CA ASP A 692 52.63 -41.24 17.53
C ASP A 692 53.32 -40.26 16.56
N LYS A 693 53.70 -40.75 15.38
CA LYS A 693 54.45 -40.00 14.35
C LYS A 693 53.73 -38.74 13.84
N ASN A 694 52.41 -38.64 14.02
CA ASN A 694 51.58 -37.49 13.61
C ASN A 694 51.35 -36.48 14.75
N GLN A 695 52.26 -36.39 15.73
CA GLN A 695 52.19 -35.49 16.90
C GLN A 695 50.95 -35.67 17.80
N LYS A 696 50.26 -36.81 17.70
CA LYS A 696 49.23 -37.22 18.66
C LYS A 696 49.86 -37.96 19.83
N VAL A 697 49.49 -37.55 21.05
CA VAL A 697 50.01 -38.08 22.31
C VAL A 697 48.88 -38.77 23.05
N THR A 698 49.09 -40.03 23.41
CA THR A 698 48.16 -40.79 24.25
C THR A 698 48.49 -40.49 25.71
N VAL A 699 47.57 -39.80 26.39
CA VAL A 699 47.68 -39.45 27.82
C VAL A 699 46.75 -40.37 28.62
N ASN A 700 47.29 -40.99 29.67
CA ASN A 700 46.57 -41.87 30.57
C ASN A 700 46.25 -41.13 31.87
N TYR A 701 44.96 -41.00 32.20
CA TYR A 701 44.46 -40.36 33.43
C TYR A 701 44.13 -41.39 34.53
N GLY A 702 44.58 -42.64 34.38
CA GLY A 702 44.27 -43.77 35.26
C GLY A 702 42.97 -44.46 34.88
N MET A 703 41.86 -43.70 34.85
CA MET A 703 40.51 -44.22 34.57
C MET A 703 40.21 -44.37 33.07
N PHE A 704 40.87 -43.58 32.21
CA PHE A 704 40.70 -43.60 30.76
C PHE A 704 41.94 -43.05 30.05
N LYS A 705 42.06 -43.36 28.76
CA LYS A 705 43.14 -42.88 27.87
C LYS A 705 42.54 -42.00 26.77
N THR A 706 43.21 -40.90 26.44
CA THR A 706 42.78 -39.98 25.38
C THR A 706 43.95 -39.65 24.47
N GLN A 707 43.69 -39.59 23.16
CA GLN A 707 44.64 -39.08 22.17
C GLN A 707 44.42 -37.59 21.97
N ILE A 708 45.45 -36.80 22.22
CA ILE A 708 45.40 -35.34 22.19
C ILE A 708 46.59 -34.84 21.36
N SER A 709 46.45 -33.69 20.70
CA SER A 709 47.59 -33.07 20.03
C SER A 709 48.66 -32.70 21.06
N ALA A 710 49.94 -32.92 20.74
CA ALA A 710 51.05 -32.51 21.61
C ALA A 710 51.02 -31.00 21.95
N ASP A 711 50.38 -30.19 21.10
CA ASP A 711 50.29 -28.74 21.25
C ASP A 711 49.27 -28.27 22.29
N GLU A 712 48.34 -29.15 22.68
CA GLU A 712 47.29 -28.87 23.65
C GLU A 712 47.68 -29.29 25.08
N LEU A 713 48.93 -29.77 25.27
CA LEU A 713 49.45 -30.26 26.54
C LEU A 713 50.45 -29.29 27.18
N GLU A 714 50.37 -29.17 28.50
CA GLU A 714 51.32 -28.47 29.36
C GLU A 714 51.96 -29.42 30.37
N ARG A 715 53.23 -29.17 30.69
CA ARG A 715 53.99 -29.91 31.71
C ARG A 715 53.58 -29.44 33.11
N ILE A 716 53.44 -30.38 34.03
CA ILE A 716 53.23 -30.12 35.46
C ILE A 716 54.55 -30.09 36.21
#